data_AF-A0A1C3PEM9-F1
#
_entry.id   AF-A0A1C3PEM9-F1
#
_cell.length_a   1.000
_cell.length_b   1.000
_cell.length_c   1.000
_cell.angle_alpha   90.00
_cell.angle_beta   90.00
_cell.angle_gamma   90.00
#
_symmetry.space_group_name_H-M   'P 1'
#
loop_
_entity.id
_entity.type
_entity.pdbx_description
1 polymer ?
#
loop_
_entity_poly.entity_id
_entity_poly.type
_entity_poly.pdbx_seq_one_letter_code
_entity_poly.pdbx_strand_id
1 'polypeptide(L)'
;MASQIFEALANPIRCDLVERLIDGDATVGEWCKADVQAVCEHLQVLADRLVSRSGEAHRSLMHLNAEVFDLMTAWIVAAFGPERYGIDPNTATLECVVVKEPGGHTGSPAKVGVVGLGTMGAGIAEVLARAGIEVVGVELNDATLTRGLDRIRHSTDRAVSRGKLTEAGRDALLARIHAGTDLAAVADCQLVIEAIPERIEDKRALFAELDTLCPPGTIFATNTSSLSITELAAGTSRPSRVVGTHWSNPVPIMGLVEIIRTVVTDPSVLEDVETLVAKVGKTAVVAGDRVGFIVNALLFGYLNNAIRMVETHHATREDIDAAMRFGCNHPMGPLALLDLIGLDSAYDILDSIHHTSRDHLHAPAPLLKQLVTAGMLGRKTGRGFYTYAAPDSSEIVDMVTTPELGPSVVGARPVRTIGVVGTGTMASGIIEVCARSGYEVVFRARDEEKVAAVRRRLERSLDKAVERGRISSDDRVAALARVRSSTELSALADCDLIIEAVVEDIHVKRALFAELDRVARSGAVLATTTSSLPVIECATATSRPQDVVGMHWFNPAPRMRLVEIVPTVVTADDVTATVFEVARAAGKHPVRCADRAGFIVNALLFSYLNTAVKMLEAHYADVEAIDTAMKVGCAHLMGPFALADVVGLDVTLAILRTLYLEFREPGYAPAPLLERLVKAGCLGRKTGRGFRVY
;
A
#
# COMPACT_ATOMS: atom_id res chain seq x y z
N MET A 1 3.92 36.26 16.12
CA MET A 1 2.58 36.88 16.18
C MET A 1 1.65 36.31 17.27
N ALA A 2 2.03 35.30 18.07
CA ALA A 2 1.15 34.78 19.14
C ALA A 2 1.01 35.72 20.36
N SER A 3 2.01 36.57 20.64
CA SER A 3 2.04 37.40 21.86
C SER A 3 1.16 38.65 21.82
N GLN A 4 0.90 39.22 20.63
CA GLN A 4 0.10 40.46 20.49
C GLN A 4 -1.41 40.19 20.51
N ILE A 5 -1.82 38.93 20.29
CA ILE A 5 -3.22 38.50 20.23
C ILE A 5 -3.84 38.48 21.64
N PHE A 6 -3.06 38.12 22.67
CA PHE A 6 -3.56 38.01 24.04
C PHE A 6 -3.59 39.35 24.80
N GLU A 7 -2.71 40.30 24.47
CA GLU A 7 -2.81 41.67 25.01
C GLU A 7 -4.07 42.40 24.52
N ALA A 8 -4.60 42.03 23.34
CA ALA A 8 -5.81 42.61 22.78
C ALA A 8 -7.11 42.14 23.47
N LEU A 9 -7.08 41.00 24.17
CA LEU A 9 -8.20 40.43 24.93
C LEU A 9 -8.18 40.82 26.42
N ALA A 10 -7.01 41.18 26.96
CA ALA A 10 -6.87 41.70 28.33
C ALA A 10 -7.20 43.20 28.45
N ASN A 11 -7.69 43.84 27.38
CA ASN A 11 -8.03 45.27 27.38
C ASN A 11 -9.35 45.49 28.16
N PRO A 12 -9.34 46.26 29.27
CA PRO A 12 -10.52 46.47 30.12
C PRO A 12 -11.73 47.01 29.38
N ILE A 13 -11.50 47.80 28.32
CA ILE A 13 -12.56 48.40 27.49
C ILE A 13 -13.35 47.33 26.71
N ARG A 14 -12.70 46.20 26.37
CA ARG A 14 -13.33 45.11 25.62
C ARG A 14 -14.05 44.11 26.53
N CYS A 15 -13.60 43.93 27.77
CA CYS A 15 -14.33 43.14 28.77
C CYS A 15 -15.64 43.82 29.19
N ASP A 16 -15.62 45.13 29.46
CA ASP A 16 -16.81 45.93 29.78
C ASP A 16 -17.87 45.88 28.65
N LEU A 17 -17.41 45.91 27.39
CA LEU A 17 -18.29 45.85 26.23
C LEU A 17 -18.94 44.45 26.05
N VAL A 18 -18.27 43.38 26.47
CA VAL A 18 -18.81 42.01 26.45
C VAL A 18 -19.80 41.79 27.59
N GLU A 19 -19.55 42.32 28.79
CA GLU A 19 -20.55 42.31 29.88
C GLU A 19 -21.82 43.06 29.47
N ARG A 20 -21.68 44.23 28.84
CA ARG A 20 -22.84 45.02 28.38
C ARG A 20 -23.61 44.36 27.23
N LEU A 21 -22.96 43.53 26.40
CA LEU A 21 -23.65 42.73 25.37
C LEU A 21 -24.46 41.58 25.98
N ILE A 22 -24.00 41.02 27.11
CA ILE A 22 -24.70 39.95 27.84
C ILE A 22 -25.95 40.50 28.54
N ASP A 23 -25.87 41.70 29.12
CA ASP A 23 -26.99 42.34 29.80
C ASP A 23 -27.97 43.06 28.84
N GLY A 24 -27.69 43.04 27.53
CA GLY A 24 -28.54 43.63 26.49
C GLY A 24 -28.44 45.17 26.36
N ASP A 25 -27.43 45.77 26.99
CA ASP A 25 -27.19 47.22 27.07
C ASP A 25 -26.16 47.73 26.02
N ALA A 26 -25.88 46.90 25.01
CA ALA A 26 -25.08 47.21 23.81
C ALA A 26 -25.53 46.34 22.62
N THR A 27 -25.26 46.78 21.39
CA THR A 27 -25.54 46.00 20.17
C THR A 27 -24.28 45.50 19.47
N VAL A 28 -24.36 44.38 18.75
CA VAL A 28 -23.21 43.80 18.00
C VAL A 28 -22.60 44.82 17.01
N GLY A 29 -23.41 45.75 16.49
CA GLY A 29 -22.93 46.85 15.63
C GLY A 29 -22.00 47.85 16.32
N GLU A 30 -22.09 48.02 17.65
CA GLU A 30 -21.19 48.87 18.44
C GLU A 30 -19.87 48.16 18.76
N TRP A 31 -19.86 46.83 18.76
CA TRP A 31 -18.66 46.00 18.87
C TRP A 31 -17.83 46.00 17.56
N CYS A 32 -18.51 46.04 16.41
CA CYS A 32 -17.93 45.99 15.05
C CYS A 32 -17.15 47.23 14.59
N LYS A 33 -16.83 48.20 15.47
CA LYS A 33 -15.86 49.27 15.14
C LYS A 33 -14.40 48.82 15.28
N ALA A 34 -14.13 47.61 15.77
CA ALA A 34 -12.80 47.00 15.77
C ALA A 34 -12.74 45.84 14.75
N ASP A 35 -11.78 45.95 13.84
CA ASP A 35 -11.45 45.11 12.67
C ASP A 35 -11.99 43.66 12.64
N VAL A 36 -13.02 43.45 11.80
CA VAL A 36 -13.78 42.19 11.63
C VAL A 36 -12.91 41.03 11.10
N GLN A 37 -11.86 41.32 10.35
CA GLN A 37 -11.05 40.29 9.70
C GLN A 37 -10.21 39.50 10.71
N ALA A 38 -9.72 40.16 11.76
CA ALA A 38 -8.91 39.52 12.78
C ALA A 38 -9.75 38.56 13.63
N VAL A 39 -10.98 38.89 13.98
CA VAL A 39 -11.78 38.08 14.93
C VAL A 39 -12.22 36.75 14.32
N CYS A 40 -12.58 36.73 13.04
CA CYS A 40 -12.98 35.50 12.34
C CYS A 40 -11.82 34.51 12.18
N GLU A 41 -10.62 34.98 11.82
CA GLU A 41 -9.43 34.11 11.70
C GLU A 41 -9.01 33.53 13.07
N HIS A 42 -9.14 34.31 14.15
CA HIS A 42 -8.80 33.86 15.51
C HIS A 42 -9.78 32.83 16.09
N LEU A 43 -11.07 32.95 15.78
CA LEU A 43 -12.08 31.98 16.22
C LEU A 43 -11.96 30.64 15.50
N GLN A 44 -11.53 30.64 14.24
CA GLN A 44 -11.30 29.42 13.45
C GLN A 44 -10.11 28.62 13.98
N VAL A 45 -9.04 29.31 14.43
CA VAL A 45 -7.87 28.67 15.07
C VAL A 45 -8.22 28.09 16.45
N LEU A 46 -9.15 28.70 17.18
CA LEU A 46 -9.63 28.18 18.47
C LEU A 46 -10.59 26.99 18.29
N ALA A 47 -11.42 26.99 17.25
CA ALA A 47 -12.28 25.86 16.90
C ALA A 47 -11.48 24.60 16.52
N ASP A 48 -10.34 24.77 15.84
CA ASP A 48 -9.43 23.67 15.48
C ASP A 48 -8.59 23.14 16.67
N ARG A 49 -8.59 23.82 17.83
CA ARG A 49 -7.79 23.47 19.01
C ARG A 49 -8.63 23.46 20.29
N LEU A 50 -9.41 22.39 20.47
CA LEU A 50 -10.23 22.09 21.65
C LEU A 50 -9.49 22.29 22.99
N VAL A 51 -10.02 23.18 23.83
CA VAL A 51 -9.56 23.46 25.22
C VAL A 51 -10.35 22.59 26.20
N SER A 52 -9.67 21.92 27.13
CA SER A 52 -10.30 21.13 28.21
C SER A 52 -9.92 21.68 29.59
N ARG A 53 -10.82 21.54 30.58
CA ARG A 53 -10.65 21.99 31.98
C ARG A 53 -10.04 20.92 32.92
N SER A 54 -9.59 19.77 32.42
CA SER A 54 -9.17 18.62 33.26
C SER A 54 -7.65 18.36 33.25
N GLY A 55 -7.12 17.97 34.41
CA GLY A 55 -5.69 17.87 34.70
C GLY A 55 -4.93 16.63 34.19
N GLU A 56 -5.54 15.75 33.38
CA GLU A 56 -4.84 14.55 32.88
C GLU A 56 -5.25 14.20 31.44
N ALA A 57 -4.58 14.79 30.44
CA ALA A 57 -4.33 14.19 29.11
C ALA A 57 -3.40 15.10 28.27
N HIS A 58 -2.29 14.54 27.77
CA HIS A 58 -1.36 15.25 26.89
C HIS A 58 -1.90 15.38 25.45
N ARG A 59 -2.53 16.51 25.16
CA ARG A 59 -2.43 17.26 23.89
C ARG A 59 -2.07 18.70 24.26
N SER A 60 -1.34 19.43 23.42
CA SER A 60 -0.76 20.74 23.74
C SER A 60 -1.84 21.78 24.12
N LEU A 61 -2.14 21.88 25.42
CA LEU A 61 -3.20 22.73 25.99
C LEU A 61 -2.72 24.18 26.13
N MET A 62 -3.55 25.13 25.68
CA MET A 62 -3.47 26.53 26.12
C MET A 62 -4.44 26.72 27.28
N HIS A 63 -3.96 27.24 28.41
CA HIS A 63 -4.78 27.56 29.57
C HIS A 63 -5.49 28.90 29.34
N LEU A 64 -6.78 28.87 29.01
CA LEU A 64 -7.65 30.05 29.11
C LEU A 64 -8.04 30.25 30.58
N ASN A 65 -8.15 31.50 31.01
CA ASN A 65 -8.73 31.83 32.31
C ASN A 65 -10.16 31.26 32.37
N ALA A 66 -10.48 30.63 33.50
CA ALA A 66 -11.78 30.06 33.81
C ALA A 66 -12.94 31.02 33.49
N GLU A 67 -12.82 32.31 33.82
CA GLU A 67 -13.85 33.32 33.55
C GLU A 67 -14.06 33.56 32.05
N VAL A 68 -12.98 33.60 31.26
CA VAL A 68 -13.05 33.82 29.80
C VAL A 68 -13.70 32.63 29.11
N PHE A 69 -13.42 31.42 29.58
CA PHE A 69 -14.04 30.20 29.07
C PHE A 69 -15.55 30.16 29.35
N ASP A 70 -15.96 30.53 30.57
CA ASP A 70 -17.37 30.55 30.98
C ASP A 70 -18.13 31.65 30.23
N LEU A 71 -17.54 32.83 30.04
CA LEU A 71 -18.10 33.94 29.24
C LEU A 71 -18.30 33.57 27.77
N MET A 72 -17.31 32.93 27.13
CA MET A 72 -17.41 32.49 25.74
C MET A 72 -18.49 31.42 25.56
N THR A 73 -18.61 30.50 26.52
CA THR A 73 -19.62 29.45 26.48
C THR A 73 -21.02 30.04 26.63
N ALA A 74 -21.22 30.96 27.57
CA ALA A 74 -22.50 31.66 27.76
C ALA A 74 -22.92 32.45 26.51
N TRP A 75 -21.98 33.14 25.86
CA TRP A 75 -22.26 33.88 24.62
C TRP A 75 -22.65 32.95 23.46
N ILE A 76 -21.95 31.82 23.26
CA ILE A 76 -22.28 30.85 22.20
C ILE A 76 -23.70 30.28 22.41
N VAL A 77 -24.06 29.95 23.65
CA VAL A 77 -25.39 29.44 23.99
C VAL A 77 -26.48 30.50 23.74
N ALA A 78 -26.22 31.76 24.10
CA ALA A 78 -27.16 32.86 23.89
C ALA A 78 -27.32 33.24 22.40
N ALA A 79 -26.24 33.21 21.62
CA ALA A 79 -26.26 33.62 20.22
C ALA A 79 -26.80 32.55 19.26
N PHE A 80 -26.65 31.25 19.58
CA PHE A 80 -26.94 30.16 18.65
C PHE A 80 -27.94 29.11 19.16
N GLY A 81 -28.36 29.19 20.43
CA GLY A 81 -29.37 28.33 21.04
C GLY A 81 -28.83 26.98 21.54
N PRO A 82 -29.37 26.42 22.65
CA PRO A 82 -28.82 25.23 23.30
C PRO A 82 -29.00 23.92 22.52
N GLU A 83 -29.98 23.83 21.61
CA GLU A 83 -30.30 22.60 20.88
C GLU A 83 -29.31 22.28 19.74
N ARG A 84 -28.48 23.25 19.32
CA ARG A 84 -27.62 23.11 18.14
C ARG A 84 -26.28 22.39 18.40
N TYR A 85 -25.91 22.17 19.66
CA TYR A 85 -24.59 21.62 20.04
C TYR A 85 -24.59 20.60 21.19
N GLY A 86 -25.74 20.05 21.61
CA GLY A 86 -25.79 18.91 22.55
C GLY A 86 -24.95 19.10 23.82
N ILE A 87 -25.16 20.21 24.54
CA ILE A 87 -24.39 20.55 25.74
C ILE A 87 -24.93 19.75 26.94
N ASP A 88 -24.11 18.86 27.53
CA ASP A 88 -24.38 18.32 28.88
C ASP A 88 -23.82 19.29 29.93
N PRO A 89 -24.68 19.99 30.71
CA PRO A 89 -24.24 20.96 31.69
C PRO A 89 -23.46 20.35 32.87
N ASN A 90 -23.42 19.02 33.01
CA ASN A 90 -22.73 18.34 34.11
C ASN A 90 -21.31 17.83 33.78
N THR A 91 -20.89 17.83 32.51
CA THR A 91 -19.62 17.17 32.10
C THR A 91 -18.61 18.08 31.40
N ALA A 92 -18.94 19.36 31.14
CA ALA A 92 -18.00 20.38 30.64
C ALA A 92 -17.08 19.90 29.49
N THR A 93 -17.63 19.13 28.55
CA THR A 93 -16.97 18.68 27.34
C THR A 93 -17.76 19.17 26.12
N LEU A 94 -17.08 19.89 25.22
CA LEU A 94 -17.62 20.30 23.92
C LEU A 94 -17.30 19.19 22.92
N GLU A 95 -18.24 18.27 22.69
CA GLU A 95 -18.20 17.42 21.51
C GLU A 95 -18.86 18.16 20.35
N CYS A 96 -18.04 18.57 19.38
CA CYS A 96 -18.53 19.17 18.14
C CYS A 96 -19.17 18.08 17.29
N VAL A 97 -20.44 17.78 17.55
CA VAL A 97 -21.27 17.04 16.59
C VAL A 97 -21.68 18.06 15.53
N VAL A 98 -21.03 18.00 14.36
CA VAL A 98 -21.49 18.74 13.18
C VAL A 98 -22.85 18.15 12.78
N VAL A 99 -23.92 18.73 13.28
CA VAL A 99 -25.26 18.50 12.74
C VAL A 99 -25.30 19.23 11.40
N LYS A 100 -25.18 18.47 10.30
CA LYS A 100 -25.39 18.99 8.94
C LYS A 100 -26.78 19.63 8.87
N GLU A 101 -26.83 20.95 8.76
CA GLU A 101 -28.05 21.57 8.24
C GLU A 101 -28.24 21.16 6.78
N PRO A 102 -29.47 20.84 6.35
CA PRO A 102 -29.76 20.57 4.95
C PRO A 102 -29.74 21.87 4.16
N GLY A 103 -28.54 22.39 3.91
CA GLY A 103 -28.28 23.34 2.83
C GLY A 103 -28.37 22.57 1.51
N GLY A 104 -29.39 22.88 0.71
CA GLY A 104 -29.79 22.08 -0.44
C GLY A 104 -28.66 21.85 -1.45
N HIS A 105 -28.27 20.59 -1.61
CA HIS A 105 -28.30 19.77 -2.84
C HIS A 105 -27.86 18.34 -2.42
N THR A 106 -28.70 17.63 -1.66
CA THR A 106 -28.37 16.31 -1.07
C THR A 106 -28.64 15.13 -2.01
N GLY A 107 -28.46 15.32 -3.32
CA GLY A 107 -28.77 14.31 -4.33
C GLY A 107 -27.56 13.96 -5.17
N SER A 108 -27.20 12.67 -5.20
CA SER A 108 -26.30 12.13 -6.25
C SER A 108 -26.75 12.62 -7.63
N PRO A 109 -25.83 13.05 -8.51
CA PRO A 109 -26.21 13.61 -9.80
C PRO A 109 -27.11 12.64 -10.57
N ALA A 110 -28.29 13.13 -10.95
CA ALA A 110 -29.30 12.36 -11.66
C ALA A 110 -28.91 12.15 -13.14
N LYS A 111 -28.16 13.11 -13.69
CA LYS A 111 -27.67 13.13 -15.07
C LYS A 111 -26.19 13.48 -15.13
N VAL A 112 -25.39 12.60 -15.73
CA VAL A 112 -23.93 12.71 -15.81
C VAL A 112 -23.48 12.68 -17.27
N GLY A 113 -22.66 13.65 -17.67
CA GLY A 113 -21.98 13.67 -18.96
C GLY A 113 -20.71 12.82 -18.90
N VAL A 114 -20.40 12.07 -19.96
CA VAL A 114 -19.14 11.34 -20.14
C VAL A 114 -18.56 11.71 -21.49
N VAL A 115 -17.43 12.44 -21.51
CA VAL A 115 -16.79 12.90 -22.74
C VAL A 115 -15.60 11.99 -23.07
N GLY A 116 -15.69 11.31 -24.20
CA GLY A 116 -14.79 10.24 -24.63
C GLY A 116 -15.30 8.86 -24.19
N LEU A 117 -15.72 8.02 -25.14
CA LEU A 117 -16.22 6.66 -24.90
C LEU A 117 -15.19 5.61 -25.33
N GLY A 118 -13.93 5.90 -25.02
CA GLY A 118 -12.82 4.94 -25.04
C GLY A 118 -13.04 3.79 -24.05
N THR A 119 -12.00 2.99 -23.78
CA THR A 119 -12.09 1.89 -22.82
C THR A 119 -12.59 2.34 -21.44
N MET A 120 -12.03 3.45 -20.94
CA MET A 120 -12.39 4.00 -19.63
C MET A 120 -13.78 4.63 -19.63
N GLY A 121 -14.04 5.58 -20.53
CA GLY A 121 -15.32 6.28 -20.56
C GLY A 121 -16.52 5.39 -20.86
N ALA A 122 -16.37 4.38 -21.73
CA ALA A 122 -17.42 3.37 -21.93
C ALA A 122 -17.71 2.59 -20.65
N GLY A 123 -16.67 2.20 -19.90
CA GLY A 123 -16.81 1.54 -18.60
C GLY A 123 -17.44 2.43 -17.53
N ILE A 124 -17.10 3.72 -17.50
CA ILE A 124 -17.68 4.73 -16.60
C ILE A 124 -19.18 4.91 -16.92
N ALA A 125 -19.51 5.11 -18.20
CA ALA A 125 -20.90 5.19 -18.66
C ALA A 125 -21.72 3.94 -18.28
N GLU A 126 -21.14 2.75 -18.47
CA GLU A 126 -21.78 1.48 -18.10
C GLU A 126 -22.10 1.40 -16.60
N VAL A 127 -21.15 1.73 -15.72
CA VAL A 127 -21.38 1.63 -14.26
C VAL A 127 -22.35 2.67 -13.74
N LEU A 128 -22.33 3.89 -14.30
CA LEU A 128 -23.29 4.94 -13.97
C LEU A 128 -24.71 4.52 -14.39
N ALA A 129 -24.88 4.09 -15.64
CA ALA A 129 -26.18 3.66 -16.17
C ALA A 129 -26.73 2.42 -15.44
N ARG A 130 -25.86 1.51 -15.01
CA ARG A 130 -26.23 0.34 -14.18
C ARG A 130 -26.79 0.76 -12.82
N ALA A 131 -26.29 1.85 -12.25
CA ALA A 131 -26.77 2.42 -10.99
C ALA A 131 -28.03 3.29 -11.16
N GLY A 132 -28.63 3.30 -12.35
CA GLY A 132 -29.87 4.03 -12.64
C GLY A 132 -29.68 5.51 -12.92
N ILE A 133 -28.44 5.95 -13.21
CA ILE A 133 -28.13 7.34 -13.57
C ILE A 133 -28.29 7.52 -15.07
N GLU A 134 -28.87 8.65 -15.51
CA GLU A 134 -28.90 9.00 -16.93
C GLU A 134 -27.52 9.47 -17.37
N VAL A 135 -27.04 8.93 -18.50
CA VAL A 135 -25.71 9.23 -19.02
C VAL A 135 -25.80 9.89 -20.37
N VAL A 136 -25.17 11.04 -20.52
CA VAL A 136 -24.93 11.69 -21.83
C VAL A 136 -23.51 11.38 -22.28
N GLY A 137 -23.37 10.52 -23.28
CA GLY A 137 -22.07 10.17 -23.86
C GLY A 137 -21.72 11.09 -25.03
N VAL A 138 -20.53 11.69 -25.02
CA VAL A 138 -20.04 12.50 -26.15
C VAL A 138 -18.77 11.87 -26.72
N GLU A 139 -18.73 11.72 -28.04
CA GLU A 139 -17.56 11.24 -28.77
C GLU A 139 -17.19 12.19 -29.91
N LEU A 140 -15.94 12.11 -30.36
CA LEU A 140 -15.38 13.01 -31.38
C LEU A 140 -16.10 12.87 -32.74
N ASN A 141 -16.50 11.65 -33.10
CA ASN A 141 -17.17 11.37 -34.37
C ASN A 141 -17.99 10.07 -34.31
N ASP A 142 -18.84 9.85 -35.31
CA ASP A 142 -19.71 8.67 -35.38
C ASP A 142 -18.96 7.33 -35.32
N ALA A 143 -17.74 7.29 -35.86
CA ALA A 143 -16.93 6.07 -35.86
C ALA A 143 -16.40 5.74 -34.45
N THR A 144 -15.92 6.71 -33.69
CA THR A 144 -15.51 6.51 -32.28
C THR A 144 -16.73 6.24 -31.39
N LEU A 145 -17.84 6.95 -31.63
CA LEU A 145 -19.12 6.75 -30.95
C LEU A 145 -19.63 5.31 -31.10
N THR A 146 -19.68 4.80 -32.32
CA THR A 146 -20.11 3.41 -32.60
C THR A 146 -19.24 2.41 -31.84
N ARG A 147 -17.90 2.57 -31.88
CA ARG A 147 -16.98 1.70 -31.13
C ARG A 147 -17.19 1.77 -29.63
N GLY A 148 -17.45 2.95 -29.08
CA GLY A 148 -17.75 3.14 -27.66
C GLY A 148 -19.01 2.38 -27.24
N LEU A 149 -20.10 2.54 -28.01
CA LEU A 149 -21.36 1.84 -27.77
C LEU A 149 -21.22 0.32 -27.91
N ASP A 150 -20.46 -0.16 -28.91
CA ASP A 150 -20.20 -1.59 -29.10
C ASP A 150 -19.45 -2.20 -27.91
N ARG A 151 -18.51 -1.47 -27.30
CA ARG A 151 -17.83 -1.92 -26.07
C ARG A 151 -18.80 -2.10 -24.91
N ILE A 152 -19.72 -1.16 -24.72
CA ILE A 152 -20.74 -1.22 -23.66
C ILE A 152 -21.67 -2.41 -23.91
N ARG A 153 -22.12 -2.61 -25.16
CA ARG A 153 -22.94 -3.76 -25.55
C ARG A 153 -22.21 -5.08 -25.29
N HIS A 154 -20.98 -5.22 -25.79
CA HIS A 154 -20.18 -6.44 -25.58
C HIS A 154 -19.92 -6.73 -24.10
N SER A 155 -19.62 -5.71 -23.31
CA SER A 155 -19.43 -5.85 -21.86
C SER A 155 -20.70 -6.34 -21.16
N THR A 156 -21.83 -5.71 -21.47
CA THR A 156 -23.12 -6.06 -20.87
C THR A 156 -23.68 -7.41 -21.36
N ASP A 157 -23.47 -7.78 -22.62
CA ASP A 157 -23.81 -9.10 -23.15
C ASP A 157 -23.01 -10.20 -22.45
N ARG A 158 -21.71 -9.99 -22.20
CA ARG A 158 -20.91 -10.92 -21.38
C ARG A 158 -21.39 -10.98 -19.93
N ALA A 159 -21.89 -9.88 -19.37
CA ALA A 159 -22.48 -9.89 -18.03
C ALA A 159 -23.77 -10.72 -18.00
N VAL A 160 -24.61 -10.62 -19.05
CA VAL A 160 -25.81 -11.44 -19.23
C VAL A 160 -25.46 -12.91 -19.39
N SER A 161 -24.52 -13.24 -20.29
CA SER A 161 -24.10 -14.63 -20.54
C SER A 161 -23.50 -15.31 -19.31
N ARG A 162 -22.96 -14.53 -18.37
CA ARG A 162 -22.41 -15.00 -17.08
C ARG A 162 -23.41 -14.94 -15.93
N GLY A 163 -24.68 -14.61 -16.20
CA GLY A 163 -25.74 -14.51 -15.19
C GLY A 163 -25.57 -13.36 -14.18
N LYS A 164 -24.71 -12.39 -14.47
CA LYS A 164 -24.47 -11.21 -13.61
C LYS A 164 -25.45 -10.06 -13.90
N LEU A 165 -26.16 -10.13 -15.02
CA LEU A 165 -27.14 -9.14 -15.47
C LEU A 165 -28.28 -9.87 -16.18
N THR A 166 -29.53 -9.40 -16.06
CA THR A 166 -30.64 -9.92 -16.85
C THR A 166 -30.74 -9.21 -18.20
N GLU A 167 -31.35 -9.82 -19.21
CA GLU A 167 -31.58 -9.15 -20.51
C GLU A 167 -32.37 -7.85 -20.35
N ALA A 168 -33.47 -7.88 -19.59
CA ALA A 168 -34.24 -6.68 -19.26
C ALA A 168 -33.40 -5.63 -18.51
N GLY A 169 -32.49 -6.07 -17.64
CA GLY A 169 -31.55 -5.20 -16.93
C GLY A 169 -30.52 -4.55 -17.87
N ARG A 170 -30.00 -5.29 -18.85
CA ARG A 170 -29.15 -4.75 -19.92
C ARG A 170 -29.90 -3.72 -20.74
N ASP A 171 -31.10 -4.05 -21.20
CA ASP A 171 -31.87 -3.16 -22.09
C ASP A 171 -32.24 -1.87 -21.37
N ALA A 172 -32.63 -1.95 -20.09
CA ALA A 172 -32.86 -0.77 -19.24
C ALA A 172 -31.57 0.05 -19.00
N LEU A 173 -30.41 -0.59 -18.85
CA LEU A 173 -29.12 0.10 -18.74
C LEU A 173 -28.80 0.86 -20.04
N LEU A 174 -28.89 0.19 -21.18
CA LEU A 174 -28.60 0.80 -22.49
C LEU A 174 -29.55 1.96 -22.80
N ALA A 175 -30.83 1.85 -22.40
CA ALA A 175 -31.82 2.91 -22.58
C ALA A 175 -31.52 4.20 -21.80
N ARG A 176 -30.67 4.15 -20.75
CA ARG A 176 -30.24 5.33 -19.99
C ARG A 176 -29.02 6.04 -20.59
N ILE A 177 -28.42 5.48 -21.64
CA ILE A 177 -27.23 6.03 -22.28
C ILE A 177 -27.65 6.74 -23.56
N HIS A 178 -27.63 8.07 -23.52
CA HIS A 178 -27.89 8.94 -24.65
C HIS A 178 -26.55 9.43 -25.20
N ALA A 179 -26.07 8.82 -26.29
CA ALA A 179 -24.76 9.14 -26.82
C ALA A 179 -24.82 9.79 -28.21
N GLY A 180 -23.94 10.76 -28.45
CA GLY A 180 -23.85 11.51 -29.70
C GLY A 180 -22.49 12.17 -29.87
N THR A 181 -22.38 13.05 -30.86
CA THR A 181 -21.14 13.80 -31.17
C THR A 181 -21.23 15.28 -30.84
N ASP A 182 -22.40 15.77 -30.41
CA ASP A 182 -22.60 17.16 -30.03
C ASP A 182 -22.24 17.38 -28.55
N LEU A 183 -21.20 18.16 -28.30
CA LEU A 183 -20.76 18.50 -26.95
C LEU A 183 -21.81 19.34 -26.20
N ALA A 184 -22.65 20.11 -26.89
CA ALA A 184 -23.69 20.91 -26.24
C ALA A 184 -24.72 20.04 -25.48
N ALA A 185 -24.80 18.74 -25.80
CA ALA A 185 -25.68 17.79 -25.12
C ALA A 185 -25.38 17.61 -23.63
N VAL A 186 -24.17 17.96 -23.14
CA VAL A 186 -23.83 17.89 -21.71
C VAL A 186 -24.15 19.17 -20.93
N ALA A 187 -24.71 20.20 -21.58
CA ALA A 187 -24.97 21.50 -20.94
C ALA A 187 -25.94 21.40 -19.73
N ASP A 188 -26.83 20.41 -19.71
CA ASP A 188 -27.79 20.19 -18.61
C ASP A 188 -27.32 19.13 -17.59
N CYS A 189 -26.10 18.60 -17.74
CA CYS A 189 -25.54 17.64 -16.80
C CYS A 189 -25.05 18.35 -15.52
N GLN A 190 -25.27 17.70 -14.37
CA GLN A 190 -24.81 18.19 -13.07
C GLN A 190 -23.32 17.92 -12.85
N LEU A 191 -22.82 16.85 -13.47
CA LEU A 191 -21.43 16.43 -13.47
C LEU A 191 -21.04 16.02 -14.89
N VAL A 192 -19.86 16.42 -15.34
CA VAL A 192 -19.27 15.96 -16.60
C VAL A 192 -17.93 15.28 -16.28
N ILE A 193 -17.78 14.01 -16.66
CA ILE A 193 -16.56 13.21 -16.48
C ILE A 193 -15.84 13.11 -17.84
N GLU A 194 -14.65 13.68 -17.89
CA GLU A 194 -13.76 13.63 -19.05
C GLU A 194 -12.91 12.35 -19.03
N ALA A 195 -12.88 11.63 -20.16
CA ALA A 195 -12.07 10.43 -20.40
C ALA A 195 -11.54 10.36 -21.86
N ILE A 196 -11.14 11.50 -22.41
CA ILE A 196 -10.45 11.68 -23.69
C ILE A 196 -8.95 11.32 -23.56
N PRO A 197 -8.20 11.23 -24.67
CA PRO A 197 -6.76 10.92 -24.64
C PRO A 197 -5.95 11.79 -23.66
N GLU A 198 -4.88 11.21 -23.10
CA GLU A 198 -4.08 11.80 -22.02
C GLU A 198 -3.13 12.90 -22.53
N ARG A 199 -3.68 13.99 -23.07
CA ARG A 199 -2.94 15.17 -23.56
C ARG A 199 -3.45 16.43 -22.88
N ILE A 200 -2.55 17.17 -22.23
CA ILE A 200 -2.93 18.32 -21.39
C ILE A 200 -3.59 19.44 -22.22
N GLU A 201 -3.12 19.67 -23.45
CA GLU A 201 -3.67 20.69 -24.35
C GLU A 201 -5.10 20.35 -24.77
N ASP A 202 -5.35 19.08 -25.13
CA ASP A 202 -6.67 18.60 -25.57
C ASP A 202 -7.68 18.69 -24.41
N LYS A 203 -7.28 18.27 -23.19
CA LYS A 203 -8.14 18.36 -22.00
C LYS A 203 -8.40 19.79 -21.57
N ARG A 204 -7.41 20.69 -21.63
CA ARG A 204 -7.59 22.12 -21.36
C ARG A 204 -8.58 22.76 -22.33
N ALA A 205 -8.45 22.47 -23.63
CA ALA A 205 -9.36 22.99 -24.65
C ALA A 205 -10.80 22.52 -24.37
N LEU A 206 -10.98 21.23 -24.07
CA LEU A 206 -12.28 20.69 -23.70
C LEU A 206 -12.84 21.36 -22.43
N PHE A 207 -12.04 21.52 -21.37
CA PHE A 207 -12.50 22.16 -20.13
C PHE A 207 -12.91 23.62 -20.34
N ALA A 208 -12.21 24.37 -21.20
CA ALA A 208 -12.60 25.75 -21.54
C ALA A 208 -13.92 25.81 -22.34
N GLU A 209 -14.15 24.85 -23.24
CA GLU A 209 -15.40 24.73 -23.98
C GLU A 209 -16.56 24.36 -23.06
N LEU A 210 -16.37 23.36 -22.20
CA LEU A 210 -17.34 22.98 -21.16
C LEU A 210 -17.64 24.15 -20.21
N ASP A 211 -16.64 24.93 -19.83
CA ASP A 211 -16.81 26.10 -18.97
C ASP A 211 -17.71 27.17 -19.62
N THR A 212 -17.72 27.26 -20.94
CA THR A 212 -18.62 28.15 -21.69
C THR A 212 -20.03 27.57 -21.82
N LEU A 213 -20.15 26.25 -22.03
CA LEU A 213 -21.41 25.57 -22.31
C LEU A 213 -22.24 25.27 -21.05
N CYS A 214 -21.60 24.79 -19.98
CA CYS A 214 -22.29 24.31 -18.79
C CYS A 214 -22.53 25.46 -17.78
N PRO A 215 -23.64 25.44 -17.03
CA PRO A 215 -23.92 26.38 -15.95
C PRO A 215 -22.81 26.45 -14.90
N PRO A 216 -22.69 27.57 -14.15
CA PRO A 216 -21.64 27.73 -13.13
C PRO A 216 -21.67 26.69 -12.00
N GLY A 217 -22.80 26.01 -11.80
CA GLY A 217 -22.98 24.96 -10.79
C GLY A 217 -22.46 23.59 -11.20
N THR A 218 -22.19 23.34 -12.49
CA THR A 218 -21.77 22.02 -12.99
C THR A 218 -20.38 21.66 -12.49
N ILE A 219 -20.22 20.40 -12.05
CA ILE A 219 -18.93 19.84 -11.64
C ILE A 219 -18.22 19.29 -12.88
N PHE A 220 -16.92 19.60 -13.03
CA PHE A 220 -16.07 18.97 -14.03
C PHE A 220 -15.11 18.00 -13.37
N ALA A 221 -15.23 16.74 -13.75
CA ALA A 221 -14.36 15.67 -13.33
C ALA A 221 -13.48 15.20 -14.48
N THR A 222 -12.25 14.79 -14.18
CA THR A 222 -11.35 14.14 -15.16
C THR A 222 -10.91 12.76 -14.66
N ASN A 223 -10.90 11.78 -15.56
CA ASN A 223 -10.35 10.44 -15.33
C ASN A 223 -8.84 10.36 -15.62
N THR A 224 -8.15 11.50 -15.74
CA THR A 224 -6.69 11.55 -15.88
C THR A 224 -6.00 10.65 -14.85
N SER A 225 -4.94 9.95 -15.27
CA SER A 225 -4.13 9.09 -14.41
C SER A 225 -2.83 9.75 -13.99
N SER A 226 -2.45 10.86 -14.65
CA SER A 226 -1.10 11.41 -14.50
C SER A 226 -0.98 12.92 -14.67
N LEU A 227 -1.96 13.59 -15.30
CA LEU A 227 -1.94 15.05 -15.48
C LEU A 227 -2.42 15.77 -14.21
N SER A 228 -1.88 16.98 -13.97
CA SER A 228 -2.29 17.82 -12.85
C SER A 228 -3.72 18.31 -13.03
N ILE A 229 -4.55 18.06 -12.02
CA ILE A 229 -5.93 18.54 -11.99
C ILE A 229 -5.96 20.02 -11.65
N THR A 230 -5.02 20.51 -10.84
CA THR A 230 -4.84 21.93 -10.55
C THR A 230 -4.58 22.71 -11.84
N GLU A 231 -3.76 22.16 -12.74
CA GLU A 231 -3.46 22.76 -14.03
C GLU A 231 -4.67 22.84 -14.97
N LEU A 232 -5.54 21.81 -14.93
CA LEU A 232 -6.82 21.79 -15.66
C LEU A 232 -7.83 22.77 -15.03
N ALA A 233 -7.94 22.79 -13.71
CA ALA A 233 -8.84 23.66 -12.97
C ALA A 233 -8.56 25.14 -13.22
N ALA A 234 -7.27 25.52 -13.25
CA ALA A 234 -6.82 26.89 -13.54
C ALA A 234 -7.21 27.38 -14.95
N GLY A 235 -7.52 26.47 -15.87
CA GLY A 235 -8.02 26.78 -17.21
C GLY A 235 -9.51 27.11 -17.26
N THR A 236 -10.22 27.12 -16.13
CA THR A 236 -11.67 27.37 -16.05
C THR A 236 -11.99 28.58 -15.17
N SER A 237 -13.18 29.16 -15.35
CA SER A 237 -13.74 30.19 -14.47
C SER A 237 -14.29 29.63 -13.15
N ARG A 238 -14.34 28.30 -12.98
CA ARG A 238 -14.87 27.58 -11.81
C ARG A 238 -13.90 26.57 -11.21
N PRO A 239 -12.65 26.94 -10.88
CA PRO A 239 -11.64 25.99 -10.41
C PRO A 239 -12.05 25.21 -9.15
N SER A 240 -12.93 25.79 -8.31
CA SER A 240 -13.46 25.09 -7.13
C SER A 240 -14.44 23.96 -7.43
N ARG A 241 -15.00 23.90 -8.65
CA ARG A 241 -15.88 22.82 -9.14
C ARG A 241 -15.17 21.82 -10.05
N VAL A 242 -13.83 21.82 -10.03
CA VAL A 242 -13.02 20.86 -10.77
C VAL A 242 -12.42 19.82 -9.81
N VAL A 243 -12.48 18.56 -10.20
CA VAL A 243 -12.04 17.41 -9.39
C VAL A 243 -11.48 16.29 -10.28
N GLY A 244 -10.62 15.43 -9.74
CA GLY A 244 -10.26 14.17 -10.40
C GLY A 244 -11.17 13.04 -9.94
N THR A 245 -11.57 12.18 -10.86
CA THR A 245 -12.20 10.89 -10.56
C THR A 245 -11.46 9.82 -11.31
N HIS A 246 -10.41 9.26 -10.72
CA HIS A 246 -9.59 8.25 -11.36
C HIS A 246 -10.20 6.87 -11.15
N TRP A 247 -10.86 6.36 -12.18
CA TRP A 247 -11.51 5.05 -12.19
C TRP A 247 -10.48 3.99 -12.58
N SER A 248 -10.43 2.86 -11.87
CA SER A 248 -9.49 1.77 -12.17
C SER A 248 -9.97 0.87 -13.32
N ASN A 249 -9.07 0.47 -14.21
CA ASN A 249 -9.37 -0.42 -15.35
C ASN A 249 -9.32 -1.92 -14.94
N PRO A 250 -10.29 -2.76 -15.35
CA PRO A 250 -11.57 -2.45 -15.99
C PRO A 250 -12.63 -1.89 -15.05
N VAL A 251 -13.23 -0.76 -15.43
CA VAL A 251 -14.15 0.01 -14.57
C VAL A 251 -15.32 -0.81 -14.03
N PRO A 252 -16.00 -1.71 -14.78
CA PRO A 252 -17.10 -2.50 -14.24
C PRO A 252 -16.69 -3.54 -13.18
N ILE A 253 -15.40 -3.88 -13.09
CA ILE A 253 -14.87 -4.92 -12.22
C ILE A 253 -14.16 -4.32 -11.01
N MET A 254 -13.36 -3.27 -11.23
CA MET A 254 -12.55 -2.68 -10.17
C MET A 254 -13.40 -1.90 -9.17
N GLY A 255 -13.10 -2.07 -7.88
CA GLY A 255 -13.89 -1.51 -6.78
C GLY A 255 -13.49 -0.09 -6.36
N LEU A 256 -12.37 0.44 -6.85
CA LEU A 256 -11.79 1.70 -6.37
C LEU A 256 -12.02 2.86 -7.35
N VAL A 257 -12.30 4.04 -6.81
CA VAL A 257 -12.16 5.34 -7.48
C VAL A 257 -11.32 6.27 -6.59
N GLU A 258 -10.24 6.82 -7.11
CA GLU A 258 -9.49 7.87 -6.41
C GLU A 258 -10.10 9.24 -6.75
N ILE A 259 -10.62 9.93 -5.74
CA ILE A 259 -11.15 11.29 -5.86
C ILE A 259 -10.02 12.25 -5.55
N ILE A 260 -9.65 13.08 -6.52
CA ILE A 260 -8.46 13.91 -6.41
C ILE A 260 -8.86 15.37 -6.27
N ARG A 261 -8.57 15.94 -5.11
CA ARG A 261 -8.85 17.35 -4.81
C ARG A 261 -7.66 18.23 -5.19
N THR A 262 -7.96 19.39 -5.75
CA THR A 262 -6.98 20.47 -5.86
C THR A 262 -6.93 21.24 -4.53
N VAL A 263 -6.06 22.26 -4.48
CA VAL A 263 -6.01 23.19 -3.35
C VAL A 263 -7.25 24.09 -3.22
N VAL A 264 -8.08 24.17 -4.26
CA VAL A 264 -9.27 25.05 -4.32
C VAL A 264 -10.59 24.29 -4.53
N THR A 265 -10.55 22.97 -4.71
CA THR A 265 -11.77 22.15 -4.89
C THR A 265 -12.66 22.29 -3.65
N ASP A 266 -13.92 22.65 -3.87
CA ASP A 266 -14.90 22.86 -2.80
C ASP A 266 -15.22 21.53 -2.09
N PRO A 267 -15.31 21.50 -0.75
CA PRO A 267 -15.68 20.28 -0.03
C PRO A 267 -17.00 19.66 -0.49
N SER A 268 -18.01 20.47 -0.87
CA SER A 268 -19.30 19.97 -1.37
C SER A 268 -19.15 19.14 -2.65
N VAL A 269 -18.18 19.48 -3.50
CA VAL A 269 -17.88 18.72 -4.73
C VAL A 269 -17.34 17.33 -4.38
N LEU A 270 -16.54 17.23 -3.33
CA LEU A 270 -16.05 15.93 -2.84
C LEU A 270 -17.20 15.10 -2.30
N GLU A 271 -18.10 15.68 -1.51
CA GLU A 271 -19.29 14.99 -0.97
C GLU A 271 -20.21 14.48 -2.09
N ASP A 272 -20.45 15.27 -3.12
CA ASP A 272 -21.29 14.90 -4.27
C ASP A 272 -20.69 13.72 -5.05
N VAL A 273 -19.37 13.75 -5.29
CA VAL A 273 -18.65 12.69 -6.00
C VAL A 273 -18.53 11.43 -5.14
N GLU A 274 -18.26 11.54 -3.84
CA GLU A 274 -18.27 10.41 -2.92
C GLU A 274 -19.63 9.72 -2.88
N THR A 275 -20.71 10.50 -2.83
CA THR A 275 -22.09 10.00 -2.88
C THR A 275 -22.36 9.27 -4.20
N LEU A 276 -21.88 9.81 -5.32
CA LEU A 276 -21.95 9.15 -6.63
C LEU A 276 -21.18 7.82 -6.66
N VAL A 277 -19.94 7.81 -6.18
CA VAL A 277 -19.08 6.62 -6.14
C VAL A 277 -19.70 5.53 -5.25
N ALA A 278 -20.26 5.91 -4.11
CA ALA A 278 -21.00 5.00 -3.24
C ALA A 278 -22.25 4.44 -3.93
N LYS A 279 -23.02 5.27 -4.64
CA LYS A 279 -24.23 4.86 -5.39
C LYS A 279 -23.92 3.84 -6.48
N VAL A 280 -22.78 3.93 -7.16
CA VAL A 280 -22.35 2.93 -8.16
C VAL A 280 -21.72 1.67 -7.53
N GLY A 281 -21.71 1.55 -6.20
CA GLY A 281 -21.21 0.39 -5.47
C GLY A 281 -19.68 0.29 -5.45
N LYS A 282 -18.98 1.43 -5.52
CA LYS A 282 -17.53 1.52 -5.46
C LYS A 282 -17.07 2.19 -4.16
N THR A 283 -15.79 2.01 -3.85
CA THR A 283 -15.10 2.64 -2.72
C THR A 283 -14.35 3.87 -3.23
N ALA A 284 -14.67 5.02 -2.64
CA ALA A 284 -13.94 6.25 -2.84
C ALA A 284 -12.74 6.35 -1.89
N VAL A 285 -11.63 6.90 -2.36
CA VAL A 285 -10.54 7.39 -1.51
C VAL A 285 -10.17 8.80 -1.97
N VAL A 286 -9.95 9.72 -1.04
CA VAL A 286 -9.61 11.11 -1.36
C VAL A 286 -8.09 11.30 -1.28
N ALA A 287 -7.52 11.93 -2.30
CA ALA A 287 -6.12 12.35 -2.32
C ALA A 287 -5.97 13.77 -2.87
N GLY A 288 -4.89 14.46 -2.51
CA GLY A 288 -4.50 15.72 -3.12
C GLY A 288 -3.84 15.50 -4.48
N ASP A 289 -3.94 16.51 -5.35
CA ASP A 289 -3.38 16.51 -6.70
C ASP A 289 -1.86 16.32 -6.72
N ARG A 290 -1.43 15.07 -6.96
CA ARG A 290 -0.04 14.65 -7.12
C ARG A 290 0.01 13.59 -8.21
N VAL A 291 1.06 13.62 -9.01
CA VAL A 291 1.21 12.68 -10.14
C VAL A 291 1.22 11.23 -9.65
N GLY A 292 0.39 10.40 -10.28
CA GLY A 292 0.19 9.01 -9.91
C GLY A 292 -0.69 8.78 -8.67
N PHE A 293 -1.22 9.84 -8.07
CA PHE A 293 -2.14 9.82 -6.92
C PHE A 293 -1.64 8.91 -5.79
N ILE A 294 -2.42 7.90 -5.39
CA ILE A 294 -2.02 6.89 -4.41
C ILE A 294 -1.58 5.62 -5.13
N VAL A 295 -2.47 5.01 -5.93
CA VAL A 295 -2.25 3.66 -6.46
C VAL A 295 -1.06 3.62 -7.40
N ASN A 296 -1.04 4.49 -8.41
CA ASN A 296 0.00 4.43 -9.44
C ASN A 296 1.37 4.81 -8.86
N ALA A 297 1.42 5.82 -7.97
CA ALA A 297 2.64 6.25 -7.30
C ALA A 297 3.28 5.14 -6.45
N LEU A 298 2.47 4.27 -5.82
CA LEU A 298 3.00 3.14 -5.06
C LEU A 298 3.29 1.91 -5.92
N LEU A 299 2.35 1.56 -6.80
CA LEU A 299 2.40 0.32 -7.56
C LEU A 299 3.52 0.35 -8.60
N PHE A 300 3.65 1.40 -9.39
CA PHE A 300 4.58 1.39 -10.52
C PHE A 300 6.04 1.51 -10.07
N GLY A 301 6.35 2.23 -8.99
CA GLY A 301 7.69 2.20 -8.39
C GLY A 301 8.09 0.79 -7.92
N TYR A 302 7.15 0.06 -7.31
CA TYR A 302 7.34 -1.34 -6.92
C TYR A 302 7.55 -2.26 -8.14
N LEU A 303 6.72 -2.14 -9.16
CA LEU A 303 6.81 -2.93 -10.38
C LEU A 303 8.11 -2.65 -11.15
N ASN A 304 8.52 -1.39 -11.24
CA ASN A 304 9.77 -0.99 -11.89
C ASN A 304 11.01 -1.56 -11.18
N ASN A 305 10.99 -1.61 -9.84
CA ASN A 305 12.05 -2.27 -9.08
C ASN A 305 12.11 -3.78 -9.36
N ALA A 306 10.98 -4.45 -9.56
CA ALA A 306 10.97 -5.86 -9.96
C ALA A 306 11.58 -6.06 -11.36
N ILE A 307 11.32 -5.15 -12.30
CA ILE A 307 11.94 -5.19 -13.64
C ILE A 307 13.46 -5.04 -13.54
N ARG A 308 13.95 -4.11 -12.70
CA ARG A 308 15.40 -3.92 -12.47
C ARG A 308 16.07 -5.15 -11.87
N MET A 309 15.37 -5.92 -11.02
CA MET A 309 15.90 -7.19 -10.51
C MET A 309 16.10 -8.23 -11.63
N VAL A 310 15.21 -8.27 -12.61
CA VAL A 310 15.39 -9.13 -13.80
C VAL A 310 16.55 -8.62 -14.66
N GLU A 311 16.56 -7.32 -14.94
CA GLU A 311 17.57 -6.66 -15.79
C GLU A 311 19.00 -6.85 -15.27
N THR A 312 19.18 -6.84 -13.95
CA THR A 312 20.48 -7.03 -13.29
C THR A 312 20.82 -8.50 -13.02
N HIS A 313 19.99 -9.43 -13.48
CA HIS A 313 20.11 -10.87 -13.20
C HIS A 313 20.18 -11.21 -11.70
N HIS A 314 19.54 -10.39 -10.86
CA HIS A 314 19.48 -10.61 -9.42
C HIS A 314 18.66 -11.86 -9.06
N ALA A 315 17.57 -12.09 -9.79
CA ALA A 315 16.72 -13.27 -9.68
C ALA A 315 15.99 -13.49 -11.02
N THR A 316 15.50 -14.71 -11.24
CA THR A 316 14.68 -14.97 -12.44
C THR A 316 13.30 -14.34 -12.28
N ARG A 317 12.61 -14.13 -13.41
CA ARG A 317 11.23 -13.61 -13.39
C ARG A 317 10.28 -14.48 -12.57
N GLU A 318 10.44 -15.81 -12.64
CA GLU A 318 9.61 -16.78 -11.93
C GLU A 318 9.88 -16.71 -10.43
N ASP A 319 11.14 -16.61 -10.03
CA ASP A 319 11.55 -16.49 -8.64
C ASP A 319 11.09 -15.17 -8.01
N ILE A 320 11.16 -14.06 -8.76
CA ILE A 320 10.63 -12.76 -8.31
C ILE A 320 9.11 -12.83 -8.10
N ASP A 321 8.39 -13.41 -9.07
CA ASP A 321 6.94 -13.58 -8.97
C ASP A 321 6.52 -14.53 -7.85
N ALA A 322 7.22 -15.66 -7.70
CA ALA A 322 7.00 -16.62 -6.64
C ALA A 322 7.30 -16.01 -5.26
N ALA A 323 8.37 -15.23 -5.12
CA ALA A 323 8.75 -14.57 -3.88
C ALA A 323 7.63 -13.64 -3.40
N MET A 324 7.07 -12.79 -4.27
CA MET A 324 6.01 -11.88 -3.85
C MET A 324 4.67 -12.59 -3.59
N ARG A 325 4.37 -13.65 -4.35
CA ARG A 325 3.16 -14.47 -4.13
C ARG A 325 3.22 -15.27 -2.84
N PHE A 326 4.37 -15.88 -2.51
CA PHE A 326 4.48 -16.77 -1.34
C PHE A 326 5.02 -16.08 -0.09
N GLY A 327 5.76 -14.99 -0.24
CA GLY A 327 6.31 -14.16 0.84
C GLY A 327 5.34 -13.06 1.30
N CYS A 328 4.69 -12.38 0.36
CA CYS A 328 3.73 -11.29 0.67
C CYS A 328 2.27 -11.68 0.46
N ASN A 329 2.00 -12.92 0.07
CA ASN A 329 0.64 -13.42 -0.22
C ASN A 329 -0.09 -12.57 -1.28
N HIS A 330 0.65 -12.02 -2.24
CA HIS A 330 0.06 -11.32 -3.38
C HIS A 330 -0.68 -12.30 -4.30
N PRO A 331 -1.82 -11.91 -4.88
CA PRO A 331 -2.58 -12.79 -5.78
C PRO A 331 -1.80 -13.12 -7.06
N MET A 332 -0.95 -12.20 -7.50
CA MET A 332 -0.13 -12.31 -8.70
C MET A 332 1.27 -11.75 -8.42
N GLY A 333 2.29 -12.29 -9.09
CA GLY A 333 3.64 -11.73 -9.03
C GLY A 333 3.75 -10.43 -9.83
N PRO A 334 4.70 -9.54 -9.51
CA PRO A 334 4.83 -8.23 -10.16
C PRO A 334 5.01 -8.29 -11.68
N LEU A 335 5.77 -9.25 -12.21
CA LEU A 335 6.06 -9.32 -13.65
C LEU A 335 4.87 -9.89 -14.43
N ALA A 336 4.20 -10.91 -13.89
CA ALA A 336 2.92 -11.39 -14.43
C ALA A 336 1.82 -10.32 -14.36
N LEU A 337 1.85 -9.45 -13.34
CA LEU A 337 0.94 -8.31 -13.21
C LEU A 337 1.25 -7.23 -14.25
N LEU A 338 2.52 -6.92 -14.50
CA LEU A 338 2.95 -6.01 -15.58
C LEU A 338 2.45 -6.50 -16.94
N ASP A 339 2.59 -7.79 -17.25
CA ASP A 339 2.08 -8.36 -18.49
C ASP A 339 0.55 -8.31 -18.59
N LEU A 340 -0.17 -8.36 -17.46
CA LEU A 340 -1.62 -8.20 -17.44
C LEU A 340 -2.03 -6.74 -17.67
N ILE A 341 -1.32 -5.78 -17.06
CA ILE A 341 -1.55 -4.34 -17.23
C ILE A 341 -1.25 -3.92 -18.68
N GLY A 342 -0.16 -4.43 -19.24
CA GLY A 342 0.41 -4.01 -20.51
C GLY A 342 1.70 -3.21 -20.30
N LEU A 343 2.78 -3.66 -20.94
CA LEU A 343 4.11 -3.08 -20.72
C LEU A 343 4.25 -1.64 -21.25
N ASP A 344 3.53 -1.31 -22.32
CA ASP A 344 3.42 0.04 -22.87
C ASP A 344 2.72 0.99 -21.89
N SER A 345 1.56 0.59 -21.35
CA SER A 345 0.86 1.38 -20.34
C SER A 345 1.70 1.58 -19.10
N ALA A 346 2.42 0.54 -18.65
CA ALA A 346 3.34 0.65 -17.53
C ALA A 346 4.49 1.63 -17.81
N TYR A 347 5.05 1.61 -19.03
CA TYR A 347 6.09 2.54 -19.45
C TYR A 347 5.58 3.98 -19.44
N ASP A 348 4.42 4.25 -20.05
CA ASP A 348 3.84 5.59 -20.14
C ASP A 348 3.52 6.17 -18.75
N ILE A 349 2.99 5.35 -17.84
CA ILE A 349 2.71 5.76 -16.46
C ILE A 349 4.01 6.08 -15.71
N LEU A 350 5.02 5.21 -15.81
CA LEU A 350 6.32 5.45 -15.18
C LEU A 350 7.00 6.70 -15.72
N ASP A 351 6.99 6.89 -17.04
CA ASP A 351 7.59 8.05 -17.69
C ASP A 351 6.91 9.35 -17.25
N SER A 352 5.57 9.36 -17.18
CA SER A 352 4.80 10.51 -16.71
C SER A 352 5.07 10.83 -15.23
N ILE A 353 5.08 9.82 -14.35
CA ILE A 353 5.43 9.99 -12.94
C ILE A 353 6.87 10.49 -12.79
N HIS A 354 7.83 9.92 -13.53
CA HIS A 354 9.23 10.30 -13.47
C HIS A 354 9.47 11.72 -14.01
N HIS A 355 8.78 12.12 -15.07
CA HIS A 355 8.91 13.46 -15.64
C HIS A 355 8.63 14.57 -14.62
N THR A 356 7.68 14.32 -13.71
CA THR A 356 7.33 15.30 -12.66
C THR A 356 8.10 15.08 -11.36
N SER A 357 8.18 13.84 -10.88
CA SER A 357 8.82 13.55 -9.60
C SER A 357 10.35 13.62 -9.65
N ARG A 358 10.94 13.35 -10.82
CA ARG A 358 12.38 13.11 -11.04
C ARG A 358 12.97 12.04 -10.12
N ASP A 359 12.12 11.22 -9.50
CA ASP A 359 12.55 10.12 -8.64
C ASP A 359 13.09 8.98 -9.50
N HIS A 360 14.31 8.55 -9.20
CA HIS A 360 14.99 7.46 -9.91
C HIS A 360 14.24 6.13 -9.81
N LEU A 361 13.44 5.90 -8.76
CA LEU A 361 12.62 4.69 -8.63
C LEU A 361 11.49 4.65 -9.67
N HIS A 362 11.03 5.81 -10.15
CA HIS A 362 10.02 5.91 -11.20
C HIS A 362 10.62 5.97 -12.61
N ALA A 363 11.93 6.18 -12.77
CA ALA A 363 12.57 6.17 -14.08
C ALA A 363 12.39 4.79 -14.75
N PRO A 364 11.67 4.70 -15.89
CA PRO A 364 11.37 3.42 -16.53
C PRO A 364 12.63 2.59 -16.77
N ALA A 365 12.63 1.33 -16.34
CA ALA A 365 13.76 0.44 -16.56
C ALA A 365 14.06 0.27 -18.06
N PRO A 366 15.34 0.28 -18.49
CA PRO A 366 15.71 0.08 -19.89
C PRO A 366 15.11 -1.19 -20.50
N LEU A 367 15.09 -2.31 -19.76
CA LEU A 367 14.45 -3.56 -20.18
C LEU A 367 12.97 -3.38 -20.54
N LEU A 368 12.22 -2.59 -19.79
CA LEU A 368 10.81 -2.31 -20.10
C LEU A 368 10.69 -1.62 -21.46
N LYS A 369 11.52 -0.60 -21.69
CA LYS A 369 11.56 0.12 -22.97
C LYS A 369 11.92 -0.81 -24.14
N GLN A 370 12.86 -1.72 -23.94
CA GLN A 370 13.25 -2.71 -24.95
C GLN A 370 12.09 -3.64 -25.31
N LEU A 371 11.37 -4.18 -24.32
CA LEU A 371 10.20 -5.05 -24.54
C LEU A 371 9.06 -4.31 -25.26
N VAL A 372 8.77 -3.07 -24.85
CA VAL A 372 7.77 -2.22 -25.51
C VAL A 372 8.16 -1.94 -26.97
N THR A 373 9.43 -1.57 -27.21
CA THR A 373 9.95 -1.31 -28.56
C THR A 373 9.88 -2.56 -29.44
N ALA A 374 10.07 -3.75 -28.86
CA ALA A 374 9.96 -5.03 -29.55
C ALA A 374 8.50 -5.49 -29.76
N GLY A 375 7.49 -4.72 -29.34
CA GLY A 375 6.08 -5.09 -29.45
C GLY A 375 5.66 -6.23 -28.51
N MET A 376 6.47 -6.54 -27.49
CA MET A 376 6.17 -7.53 -26.46
C MET A 376 5.42 -6.83 -25.32
N LEU A 377 4.13 -6.59 -25.51
CA LEU A 377 3.31 -5.74 -24.62
C LEU A 377 2.59 -6.51 -23.51
N GLY A 378 2.94 -7.77 -23.27
CA GLY A 378 2.30 -8.64 -22.28
C GLY A 378 1.20 -9.51 -22.87
N ARG A 379 0.15 -9.79 -22.08
CA ARG A 379 -0.94 -10.71 -22.44
C ARG A 379 -1.64 -10.31 -23.72
N LYS A 380 -1.90 -9.01 -23.92
CA LYS A 380 -2.61 -8.49 -25.09
C LYS A 380 -1.92 -8.77 -26.44
N THR A 381 -0.61 -9.02 -26.42
CA THR A 381 0.17 -9.44 -27.60
C THR A 381 0.62 -10.90 -27.52
N GLY A 382 0.18 -11.64 -26.50
CA GLY A 382 0.61 -13.01 -26.22
C GLY A 382 2.06 -13.14 -25.76
N ARG A 383 2.77 -12.02 -25.53
CA ARG A 383 4.19 -12.01 -25.18
C ARG A 383 4.61 -10.73 -24.46
N GLY A 384 5.32 -10.86 -23.35
CA GLY A 384 5.93 -9.80 -22.54
C GLY A 384 7.11 -10.36 -21.75
N PHE A 385 7.06 -10.28 -20.41
CA PHE A 385 7.96 -11.07 -19.55
C PHE A 385 7.69 -12.57 -19.66
N TYR A 386 6.45 -12.95 -20.00
CA TYR A 386 6.04 -14.31 -20.29
C TYR A 386 5.49 -14.45 -21.73
N THR A 387 5.58 -15.65 -22.30
CA THR A 387 4.83 -16.05 -23.49
C THR A 387 3.54 -16.74 -23.07
N TYR A 388 2.44 -16.35 -23.71
CA TYR A 388 1.10 -16.82 -23.45
C TYR A 388 0.57 -17.66 -24.62
N ALA A 389 -0.34 -18.59 -24.34
CA ALA A 389 -0.88 -19.53 -25.33
C ALA A 389 -1.48 -18.82 -26.57
N ALA A 390 -2.06 -17.64 -26.34
CA ALA A 390 -2.62 -16.75 -27.36
C ALA A 390 -2.68 -15.32 -26.79
N PRO A 391 -2.88 -14.29 -27.63
CA PRO A 391 -3.27 -12.97 -27.17
C PRO A 391 -4.46 -13.02 -26.21
N ASP A 392 -4.39 -12.22 -25.14
CA ASP A 392 -5.32 -12.14 -24.01
C ASP A 392 -5.46 -13.43 -23.16
N SER A 393 -4.69 -14.48 -23.46
CA SER A 393 -4.67 -15.69 -22.63
C SER A 393 -4.02 -15.43 -21.26
N SER A 394 -4.54 -16.07 -20.22
CA SER A 394 -3.90 -16.13 -18.91
C SER A 394 -2.94 -17.31 -18.77
N GLU A 395 -2.90 -18.22 -19.75
CA GLU A 395 -2.06 -19.41 -19.73
C GLU A 395 -0.67 -19.09 -20.26
N ILE A 396 0.33 -19.25 -19.40
CA ILE A 396 1.75 -19.10 -19.73
C ILE A 396 2.22 -20.41 -20.37
N VAL A 397 2.84 -20.34 -21.54
CA VAL A 397 3.29 -21.49 -22.34
C VAL A 397 4.79 -21.49 -22.60
N ASP A 398 5.54 -20.66 -21.88
CA ASP A 398 7.00 -20.66 -21.97
C ASP A 398 7.55 -22.05 -21.61
N MET A 399 7.83 -22.86 -22.62
CA MET A 399 8.73 -24.00 -22.56
C MET A 399 10.17 -23.51 -22.78
N VAL A 400 10.53 -22.40 -22.15
CA VAL A 400 11.94 -22.06 -22.01
C VAL A 400 12.35 -22.75 -20.73
N THR A 401 13.07 -23.86 -20.86
CA THR A 401 13.97 -24.32 -19.81
C THR A 401 14.75 -23.08 -19.43
N THR A 402 14.46 -22.53 -18.25
CA THR A 402 15.24 -21.45 -17.64
C THR A 402 16.69 -21.81 -17.94
N PRO A 403 17.52 -20.93 -18.55
CA PRO A 403 18.95 -21.12 -18.43
C PRO A 403 19.14 -21.24 -16.93
N GLU A 404 19.45 -22.45 -16.48
CA GLU A 404 19.41 -22.75 -15.08
C GLU A 404 20.47 -21.84 -14.45
N LEU A 405 20.00 -20.76 -13.83
CA LEU A 405 20.46 -20.40 -12.50
C LEU A 405 19.92 -21.44 -11.50
N GLY A 406 19.43 -22.60 -11.93
CA GLY A 406 19.41 -23.83 -11.15
C GLY A 406 20.82 -24.40 -11.02
N PRO A 407 21.03 -25.33 -10.08
CA PRO A 407 22.33 -25.97 -9.93
C PRO A 407 22.71 -26.64 -11.26
N SER A 408 23.98 -26.50 -11.64
CA SER A 408 24.65 -27.45 -12.54
C SER A 408 24.18 -28.89 -12.24
N VAL A 409 24.24 -29.80 -13.21
CA VAL A 409 23.88 -31.24 -13.17
C VAL A 409 24.47 -32.03 -11.96
N VAL A 410 25.18 -31.37 -11.06
CA VAL A 410 25.63 -31.80 -9.74
C VAL A 410 24.43 -32.08 -8.82
N GLY A 411 24.36 -33.32 -8.33
CA GLY A 411 23.34 -33.73 -7.35
C GLY A 411 23.51 -33.07 -5.99
N ALA A 412 22.39 -32.91 -5.27
CA ALA A 412 22.39 -32.47 -3.89
C ALA A 412 23.13 -33.44 -2.95
N ARG A 413 23.67 -32.90 -1.86
CA ARG A 413 24.25 -33.70 -0.77
C ARG A 413 23.11 -34.32 0.04
N PRO A 414 23.24 -35.59 0.47
CA PRO A 414 22.23 -36.20 1.32
C PRO A 414 22.17 -35.50 2.69
N VAL A 415 20.96 -35.13 3.11
CA VAL A 415 20.70 -34.52 4.43
C VAL A 415 19.75 -35.42 5.23
N ARG A 416 20.20 -35.85 6.41
CA ARG A 416 19.44 -36.62 7.40
C ARG A 416 19.33 -35.85 8.71
N THR A 417 20.41 -35.18 9.12
CA THR A 417 20.51 -34.42 10.37
C THR A 417 20.64 -32.92 10.09
N ILE A 418 19.77 -32.13 10.73
CA ILE A 418 19.77 -30.67 10.64
C ILE A 418 20.11 -30.07 12.01
N GLY A 419 21.20 -29.32 12.06
CA GLY A 419 21.57 -28.47 13.18
C GLY A 419 20.83 -27.13 13.14
N VAL A 420 20.36 -26.60 14.26
CA VAL A 420 19.83 -25.23 14.35
C VAL A 420 20.49 -24.46 15.48
N VAL A 421 21.14 -23.33 15.17
CA VAL A 421 21.75 -22.46 16.19
C VAL A 421 20.85 -21.26 16.45
N GLY A 422 20.20 -21.22 17.61
CA GLY A 422 19.32 -20.12 17.99
C GLY A 422 18.08 -20.59 18.74
N THR A 423 17.45 -19.65 19.45
CA THR A 423 16.29 -19.94 20.32
C THR A 423 15.15 -18.93 20.15
N GLY A 424 15.26 -18.07 19.13
CA GLY A 424 14.23 -17.09 18.77
C GLY A 424 13.01 -17.76 18.12
N THR A 425 12.02 -16.94 17.78
CA THR A 425 10.79 -17.40 17.08
C THR A 425 11.12 -18.09 15.76
N MET A 426 12.09 -17.54 15.00
CA MET A 426 12.52 -18.13 13.73
C MET A 426 13.14 -19.51 13.94
N ALA A 427 14.14 -19.61 14.82
CA ALA A 427 14.80 -20.88 15.16
C ALA A 427 13.79 -21.96 15.60
N SER A 428 12.87 -21.61 16.52
CA SER A 428 11.83 -22.54 16.97
C SER A 428 10.93 -23.01 15.82
N GLY A 429 10.57 -22.10 14.89
CA GLY A 429 9.76 -22.43 13.72
C GLY A 429 10.50 -23.32 12.72
N ILE A 430 11.78 -23.07 12.48
CA ILE A 430 12.62 -23.90 11.60
C ILE A 430 12.75 -25.32 12.18
N ILE A 431 13.04 -25.43 13.49
CA ILE A 431 13.10 -26.73 14.20
C ILE A 431 11.81 -27.52 14.02
N GLU A 432 10.64 -26.87 14.24
CA GLU A 432 9.34 -27.51 14.06
C GLU A 432 9.15 -28.03 12.62
N VAL A 433 9.43 -27.19 11.64
CA VAL A 433 9.24 -27.52 10.22
C VAL A 433 10.14 -28.69 9.82
N CYS A 434 11.43 -28.64 10.13
CA CYS A 434 12.38 -29.70 9.80
C CYS A 434 11.98 -31.03 10.46
N ALA A 435 11.65 -31.02 11.76
CA ALA A 435 11.26 -32.24 12.48
C ALA A 435 9.96 -32.87 11.97
N ARG A 436 8.97 -32.04 11.61
CA ARG A 436 7.72 -32.49 10.97
C ARG A 436 7.93 -33.07 9.58
N SER A 437 9.00 -32.66 8.90
CA SER A 437 9.35 -33.10 7.56
C SER A 437 10.23 -34.36 7.57
N GLY A 438 10.47 -34.95 8.75
CA GLY A 438 11.17 -36.22 8.89
C GLY A 438 12.66 -36.12 9.18
N TYR A 439 13.23 -34.92 9.28
CA TYR A 439 14.64 -34.73 9.62
C TYR A 439 14.90 -34.93 11.12
N GLU A 440 16.04 -35.53 11.45
CA GLU A 440 16.57 -35.49 12.82
C GLU A 440 17.11 -34.09 13.08
N VAL A 441 16.67 -33.42 14.14
CA VAL A 441 17.03 -32.03 14.42
C VAL A 441 17.79 -31.94 15.73
N VAL A 442 18.97 -31.31 15.70
CA VAL A 442 19.73 -30.94 16.90
C VAL A 442 19.75 -29.43 17.00
N PHE A 443 19.18 -28.84 18.05
CA PHE A 443 19.27 -27.40 18.25
C PHE A 443 20.19 -27.02 19.41
N ARG A 444 20.95 -25.94 19.21
CA ARG A 444 21.85 -25.38 20.20
C ARG A 444 21.25 -24.14 20.84
N ALA A 445 21.17 -24.15 22.17
CA ALA A 445 20.77 -23.02 23.00
C ALA A 445 21.94 -22.49 23.83
N ARG A 446 21.82 -21.29 24.42
CA ARG A 446 22.88 -20.71 25.26
C ARG A 446 22.93 -21.33 26.66
N ASP A 447 21.79 -21.80 27.15
CA ASP A 447 21.59 -22.33 28.49
C ASP A 447 20.35 -23.23 28.53
N GLU A 448 20.21 -24.00 29.61
CA GLU A 448 19.09 -24.94 29.81
C GLU A 448 17.72 -24.25 29.90
N GLU A 449 17.67 -23.00 30.36
CA GLU A 449 16.42 -22.25 30.42
C GLU A 449 15.88 -21.97 29.00
N LYS A 450 16.78 -21.58 28.08
CA LYS A 450 16.45 -21.40 26.67
C LYS A 450 16.12 -22.71 25.97
N VAL A 451 16.78 -23.82 26.32
CA VAL A 451 16.38 -25.17 25.86
C VAL A 451 14.92 -25.45 26.22
N ALA A 452 14.59 -25.30 27.51
CA ALA A 452 13.23 -25.53 28.00
C ALA A 452 12.22 -24.58 27.33
N ALA A 453 12.60 -23.33 27.07
CA ALA A 453 11.74 -22.36 26.39
C ALA A 453 11.43 -22.75 24.93
N VAL A 454 12.40 -23.25 24.17
CA VAL A 454 12.19 -23.74 22.80
C VAL A 454 11.29 -24.98 22.83
N ARG A 455 11.57 -25.95 23.71
CA ARG A 455 10.74 -27.16 23.87
C ARG A 455 9.27 -26.84 24.17
N ARG A 456 9.01 -25.95 25.13
CA ARG A 456 7.65 -25.46 25.44
C ARG A 456 6.97 -24.73 24.28
N ARG A 457 7.72 -24.06 23.40
CA ARG A 457 7.15 -23.43 22.19
C ARG A 457 6.77 -24.46 21.15
N LEU A 458 7.64 -25.45 20.91
CA LEU A 458 7.39 -26.55 19.99
C LEU A 458 6.15 -27.34 20.41
N GLU A 459 6.09 -27.79 21.67
CA GLU A 459 4.94 -28.53 22.21
C GLU A 459 3.64 -27.76 22.01
N ARG A 460 3.58 -26.49 22.45
CA ARG A 460 2.39 -25.66 22.28
C ARG A 460 1.99 -25.42 20.83
N SER A 461 2.96 -25.30 19.92
CA SER A 461 2.69 -25.10 18.50
C SER A 461 2.10 -26.36 17.86
N LEU A 462 2.69 -27.52 18.18
CA LEU A 462 2.22 -28.82 17.70
C LEU A 462 0.86 -29.19 18.31
N ASP A 463 0.63 -28.92 19.60
CA ASP A 463 -0.67 -29.10 20.26
C ASP A 463 -1.76 -28.34 19.50
N LYS A 464 -1.52 -27.04 19.23
CA LYS A 464 -2.45 -26.20 18.44
C LYS A 464 -2.63 -26.71 17.01
N ALA A 465 -1.63 -27.36 16.42
CA ALA A 465 -1.74 -27.94 15.09
C ALA A 465 -2.63 -29.20 15.12
N VAL A 466 -2.52 -30.03 16.16
CA VAL A 466 -3.41 -31.19 16.39
C VAL A 466 -4.85 -30.74 16.66
N GLU A 467 -5.05 -29.78 17.57
CA GLU A 467 -6.38 -29.21 17.88
C GLU A 467 -7.09 -28.66 16.65
N ARG A 468 -6.33 -28.11 15.70
CA ARG A 468 -6.85 -27.57 14.42
C ARG A 468 -6.93 -28.61 13.31
N GLY A 469 -6.68 -29.89 13.60
CA GLY A 469 -6.72 -30.99 12.63
C GLY A 469 -5.69 -30.87 11.50
N ARG A 470 -4.58 -30.15 11.71
CA ARG A 470 -3.54 -29.95 10.68
C ARG A 470 -2.49 -31.07 10.66
N ILE A 471 -2.33 -31.76 11.78
CA ILE A 471 -1.46 -32.94 11.96
C ILE A 471 -2.15 -33.92 12.91
N SER A 472 -1.77 -35.20 12.87
CA SER A 472 -2.26 -36.20 13.82
C SER A 472 -1.51 -36.14 15.16
N SER A 473 -2.06 -36.80 16.19
CA SER A 473 -1.37 -36.99 17.46
C SER A 473 -0.07 -37.80 17.30
N ASP A 474 -0.06 -38.77 16.39
CA ASP A 474 1.11 -39.60 16.11
C ASP A 474 2.20 -38.78 15.42
N ASP A 475 1.83 -37.91 14.46
CA ASP A 475 2.77 -36.98 13.81
C ASP A 475 3.41 -36.02 14.82
N ARG A 476 2.64 -35.55 15.81
CA ARG A 476 3.16 -34.72 16.90
C ARG A 476 4.22 -35.48 17.71
N VAL A 477 3.93 -36.71 18.13
CA VAL A 477 4.87 -37.52 18.92
C VAL A 477 6.13 -37.80 18.10
N ALA A 478 5.97 -38.18 16.83
CA ALA A 478 7.09 -38.41 15.92
C ALA A 478 7.94 -37.15 15.72
N ALA A 479 7.34 -35.97 15.52
CA ALA A 479 8.07 -34.72 15.38
C ALA A 479 8.88 -34.39 16.64
N LEU A 480 8.32 -34.54 17.84
CA LEU A 480 9.04 -34.29 19.09
C LEU A 480 10.18 -35.29 19.33
N ALA A 481 10.01 -36.55 18.93
CA ALA A 481 11.02 -37.59 19.08
C ALA A 481 12.28 -37.33 18.23
N ARG A 482 12.14 -36.61 17.11
CA ARG A 482 13.27 -36.23 16.22
C ARG A 482 14.07 -35.02 16.73
N VAL A 483 13.62 -34.34 17.79
CA VAL A 483 14.27 -33.11 18.27
C VAL A 483 15.14 -33.37 19.49
N ARG A 484 16.43 -33.11 19.34
CA ARG A 484 17.44 -33.13 20.41
C ARG A 484 17.94 -31.71 20.66
N SER A 485 18.38 -31.46 21.90
CA SER A 485 18.88 -30.15 22.33
C SER A 485 20.25 -30.27 22.97
N SER A 486 21.06 -29.22 22.86
CA SER A 486 22.35 -29.09 23.53
C SER A 486 22.63 -27.63 23.88
N THR A 487 23.43 -27.40 24.92
CA THR A 487 24.06 -26.10 25.22
C THR A 487 25.41 -25.94 24.52
N GLU A 488 26.06 -27.07 24.22
CA GLU A 488 27.36 -27.18 23.57
C GLU A 488 27.24 -27.15 22.05
N LEU A 489 28.10 -26.36 21.40
CA LEU A 489 28.14 -26.27 19.93
C LEU A 489 28.65 -27.57 19.28
N SER A 490 29.52 -28.32 19.98
CA SER A 490 30.07 -29.61 19.53
C SER A 490 29.01 -30.66 19.22
N ALA A 491 27.80 -30.55 19.79
CA ALA A 491 26.67 -31.42 19.47
C ALA A 491 26.20 -31.31 18.01
N LEU A 492 26.63 -30.28 17.28
CA LEU A 492 26.31 -30.09 15.86
C LEU A 492 27.37 -30.68 14.91
N ALA A 493 28.45 -31.28 15.43
CA ALA A 493 29.58 -31.76 14.63
C ALA A 493 29.17 -32.74 13.52
N ASP A 494 28.20 -33.63 13.82
CA ASP A 494 27.71 -34.67 12.91
C ASP A 494 26.50 -34.25 12.07
N CYS A 495 26.11 -32.97 12.09
CA CYS A 495 25.00 -32.48 11.26
C CYS A 495 25.39 -32.41 9.78
N ASP A 496 24.45 -32.72 8.89
CA ASP A 496 24.63 -32.59 7.43
C ASP A 496 24.42 -31.14 6.97
N LEU A 497 23.45 -30.45 7.57
CA LEU A 497 23.11 -29.04 7.35
C LEU A 497 22.98 -28.33 8.70
N ILE A 498 23.61 -27.18 8.88
CA ILE A 498 23.47 -26.35 10.08
C ILE A 498 22.87 -25.00 9.70
N ILE A 499 21.73 -24.65 10.28
CA ILE A 499 21.00 -23.40 10.03
C ILE A 499 21.21 -22.46 11.22
N GLU A 500 21.88 -21.34 10.96
CA GLU A 500 22.05 -20.24 11.90
C GLU A 500 20.78 -19.37 11.93
N ALA A 501 20.28 -19.11 13.14
CA ALA A 501 19.09 -18.33 13.45
C ALA A 501 19.26 -17.54 14.76
N VAL A 502 20.40 -16.85 14.90
CA VAL A 502 20.73 -15.98 16.03
C VAL A 502 20.36 -14.51 15.73
N VAL A 503 20.79 -13.59 16.60
CA VAL A 503 20.53 -12.16 16.46
C VAL A 503 21.09 -11.63 15.14
N GLU A 504 20.38 -10.67 14.55
CA GLU A 504 20.73 -10.03 13.28
C GLU A 504 21.84 -8.99 13.48
N ASP A 505 23.04 -9.48 13.84
CA ASP A 505 24.26 -8.71 14.01
C ASP A 505 25.40 -9.42 13.30
N ILE A 506 26.11 -8.69 12.43
CA ILE A 506 27.11 -9.30 11.56
C ILE A 506 28.34 -9.80 12.33
N HIS A 507 28.75 -9.12 13.40
CA HIS A 507 29.87 -9.56 14.22
C HIS A 507 29.54 -10.86 14.97
N VAL A 508 28.32 -10.96 15.50
CA VAL A 508 27.85 -12.17 16.16
C VAL A 508 27.77 -13.34 15.18
N LYS A 509 27.22 -13.13 13.99
CA LYS A 509 27.13 -14.18 12.97
C LYS A 509 28.51 -14.62 12.50
N ARG A 510 29.43 -13.70 12.18
CA ARG A 510 30.80 -14.03 11.76
C ARG A 510 31.55 -14.85 12.81
N ALA A 511 31.46 -14.46 14.08
CA ALA A 511 32.08 -15.22 15.16
C ALA A 511 31.51 -16.65 15.25
N LEU A 512 30.18 -16.79 15.14
CA LEU A 512 29.53 -18.10 15.14
C LEU A 512 29.94 -18.95 13.93
N PHE A 513 30.01 -18.38 12.73
CA PHE A 513 30.43 -19.12 11.53
C PHE A 513 31.89 -19.60 11.63
N ALA A 514 32.79 -18.80 12.22
CA ALA A 514 34.16 -19.22 12.51
C ALA A 514 34.27 -20.34 13.57
N GLU A 515 33.32 -20.40 14.51
CA GLU A 515 33.20 -21.52 15.44
C GLU A 515 32.62 -22.77 14.77
N LEU A 516 31.55 -22.60 13.98
CA LEU A 516 30.94 -23.69 13.21
C LEU A 516 31.91 -24.31 12.21
N ASP A 517 32.78 -23.52 11.58
CA ASP A 517 33.81 -24.03 10.67
C ASP A 517 34.78 -25.01 11.35
N ARG A 518 35.07 -24.80 12.64
CA ARG A 518 35.93 -25.70 13.42
C ARG A 518 35.20 -26.94 13.91
N VAL A 519 33.90 -26.84 14.15
CA VAL A 519 33.09 -27.91 14.76
C VAL A 519 32.44 -28.83 13.72
N ALA A 520 31.90 -28.26 12.65
CA ALA A 520 31.15 -29.00 11.66
C ALA A 520 32.06 -29.93 10.87
N ARG A 521 31.64 -31.19 10.70
CA ARG A 521 32.34 -32.16 9.85
C ARG A 521 32.58 -31.64 8.43
N SER A 522 33.57 -32.20 7.75
CA SER A 522 33.82 -31.89 6.35
C SER A 522 32.59 -32.19 5.48
N GLY A 523 32.29 -31.32 4.52
CA GLY A 523 31.15 -31.44 3.61
C GLY A 523 29.78 -31.02 4.20
N ALA A 524 29.71 -30.67 5.49
CA ALA A 524 28.49 -30.09 6.07
C ALA A 524 28.18 -28.72 5.44
N VAL A 525 26.91 -28.46 5.16
CA VAL A 525 26.42 -27.16 4.67
C VAL A 525 26.15 -26.23 5.84
N LEU A 526 26.64 -24.99 5.78
CA LEU A 526 26.33 -23.96 6.77
C LEU A 526 25.40 -22.93 6.15
N ALA A 527 24.18 -22.82 6.66
CA ALA A 527 23.17 -21.90 6.18
C ALA A 527 22.92 -20.77 7.19
N THR A 528 22.73 -19.54 6.72
CA THR A 528 22.24 -18.43 7.56
C THR A 528 20.82 -18.04 7.19
N THR A 529 19.95 -17.82 8.20
CA THR A 529 18.62 -17.22 8.00
C THR A 529 18.61 -15.69 8.18
N THR A 530 19.73 -15.02 7.89
CA THR A 530 19.77 -13.54 7.84
C THR A 530 18.66 -12.99 6.94
N SER A 531 18.09 -11.85 7.31
CA SER A 531 17.01 -11.19 6.58
C SER A 531 17.48 -10.00 5.76
N SER A 532 18.68 -9.47 6.05
CA SER A 532 19.19 -8.29 5.36
C SER A 532 20.71 -8.19 5.26
N LEU A 533 21.48 -9.06 5.92
CA LEU A 533 22.95 -9.00 5.87
C LEU A 533 23.49 -9.80 4.68
N PRO A 534 24.57 -9.35 4.02
CA PRO A 534 25.22 -10.13 2.98
C PRO A 534 25.77 -11.46 3.52
N VAL A 535 25.41 -12.56 2.87
CA VAL A 535 25.79 -13.93 3.24
C VAL A 535 27.31 -14.13 3.11
N ILE A 536 27.95 -13.46 2.14
CA ILE A 536 29.39 -13.53 1.89
C ILE A 536 30.22 -13.13 3.12
N GLU A 537 29.72 -12.24 3.96
CA GLU A 537 30.39 -11.87 5.20
C GLU A 537 30.43 -13.03 6.20
N CYS A 538 29.40 -13.88 6.23
CA CYS A 538 29.41 -15.11 7.01
C CYS A 538 30.28 -16.19 6.36
N ALA A 539 30.22 -16.32 5.03
CA ALA A 539 31.00 -17.30 4.28
C ALA A 539 32.51 -17.11 4.46
N THR A 540 32.99 -15.87 4.32
CA THR A 540 34.41 -15.50 4.43
C THR A 540 34.95 -15.57 5.86
N ALA A 541 34.09 -15.75 6.87
CA ALA A 541 34.52 -16.06 8.23
C ALA A 541 34.94 -17.53 8.41
N THR A 542 34.78 -18.36 7.38
CA THR A 542 35.10 -19.79 7.38
C THR A 542 36.25 -20.12 6.43
N SER A 543 36.91 -21.26 6.65
CA SER A 543 37.85 -21.86 5.69
C SER A 543 37.16 -22.61 4.53
N ARG A 544 35.83 -22.70 4.55
CA ARG A 544 34.98 -23.41 3.57
C ARG A 544 33.88 -22.52 2.96
N PRO A 545 34.19 -21.33 2.45
CA PRO A 545 33.16 -20.39 1.99
C PRO A 545 32.25 -20.98 0.89
N GLN A 546 32.73 -21.98 0.14
CA GLN A 546 31.93 -22.72 -0.84
C GLN A 546 30.80 -23.55 -0.23
N ASP A 547 30.90 -23.92 1.04
CA ASP A 547 29.91 -24.70 1.80
C ASP A 547 28.92 -23.82 2.58
N VAL A 548 28.96 -22.50 2.37
CA VAL A 548 28.10 -21.52 3.06
C VAL A 548 27.06 -20.95 2.10
N VAL A 549 25.81 -20.83 2.57
CA VAL A 549 24.67 -20.33 1.77
C VAL A 549 23.68 -19.55 2.63
N GLY A 550 22.94 -18.61 2.03
CA GLY A 550 21.78 -18.01 2.67
C GLY A 550 20.55 -18.89 2.48
N MET A 551 19.80 -19.08 3.56
CA MET A 551 18.53 -19.79 3.57
C MET A 551 17.55 -18.95 4.39
N HIS A 552 17.01 -17.90 3.79
CA HIS A 552 16.17 -16.93 4.48
C HIS A 552 14.73 -17.45 4.62
N TRP A 553 14.35 -17.73 5.87
CA TRP A 553 13.01 -18.18 6.23
C TRP A 553 12.11 -17.01 6.63
N PHE A 554 10.82 -17.10 6.28
CA PHE A 554 9.83 -16.06 6.59
C PHE A 554 9.04 -16.38 7.87
N ASN A 555 8.83 -15.37 8.71
CA ASN A 555 8.15 -15.53 10.00
C ASN A 555 6.63 -15.42 9.85
N PRO A 556 5.82 -16.36 10.40
CA PRO A 556 6.21 -17.60 11.08
C PRO A 556 6.55 -18.74 10.13
N ALA A 557 7.72 -19.37 10.32
CA ALA A 557 8.23 -20.43 9.44
C ALA A 557 7.25 -21.60 9.22
N PRO A 558 6.45 -22.08 10.20
CA PRO A 558 5.47 -23.14 9.96
C PRO A 558 4.31 -22.76 9.03
N ARG A 559 4.05 -21.45 8.83
CA ARG A 559 2.93 -20.96 8.02
C ARG A 559 3.36 -20.41 6.67
N MET A 560 4.51 -19.73 6.64
CA MET A 560 5.01 -19.12 5.41
C MET A 560 5.51 -20.21 4.45
N ARG A 561 5.24 -20.05 3.17
CA ARG A 561 5.61 -21.03 2.13
C ARG A 561 6.96 -20.74 1.50
N LEU A 562 7.41 -19.48 1.51
CA LEU A 562 8.64 -19.06 0.85
C LEU A 562 9.89 -19.36 1.68
N VAL A 563 10.97 -19.72 0.99
CA VAL A 563 12.36 -19.62 1.47
C VAL A 563 13.18 -18.99 0.36
N GLU A 564 13.96 -17.94 0.65
CA GLU A 564 14.93 -17.39 -0.32
C GLU A 564 16.28 -18.09 -0.12
N ILE A 565 16.76 -18.72 -1.19
CA ILE A 565 18.07 -19.38 -1.25
C ILE A 565 19.06 -18.43 -1.90
N VAL A 566 20.11 -18.08 -1.16
CA VAL A 566 21.00 -16.97 -1.48
C VAL A 566 22.44 -17.47 -1.56
N PRO A 567 22.85 -18.07 -2.69
CA PRO A 567 24.25 -18.39 -2.90
C PRO A 567 25.09 -17.12 -3.02
N THR A 568 26.27 -17.18 -2.43
CA THR A 568 27.31 -16.18 -2.63
C THR A 568 28.04 -16.45 -3.95
N VAL A 569 28.91 -15.52 -4.34
CA VAL A 569 29.79 -15.69 -5.53
C VAL A 569 30.75 -16.90 -5.45
N VAL A 570 30.91 -17.51 -4.27
CA VAL A 570 31.78 -18.67 -4.05
C VAL A 570 31.04 -19.93 -3.61
N THR A 571 29.73 -19.85 -3.33
CA THR A 571 28.92 -20.99 -2.90
C THR A 571 28.86 -22.04 -4.02
N ALA A 572 29.12 -23.31 -3.67
CA ALA A 572 29.09 -24.39 -4.63
C ALA A 572 27.66 -24.73 -5.09
N ASP A 573 27.52 -25.20 -6.33
CA ASP A 573 26.21 -25.54 -6.92
C ASP A 573 25.51 -26.67 -6.17
N ASP A 574 26.27 -27.68 -5.70
CA ASP A 574 25.72 -28.81 -4.92
C ASP A 574 25.16 -28.36 -3.57
N VAL A 575 25.76 -27.35 -2.94
CA VAL A 575 25.26 -26.72 -1.70
C VAL A 575 23.93 -26.04 -1.95
N THR A 576 23.84 -25.28 -3.05
CA THR A 576 22.59 -24.64 -3.48
C THR A 576 21.51 -25.69 -3.75
N ALA A 577 21.83 -26.74 -4.52
CA ALA A 577 20.93 -27.87 -4.78
C ALA A 577 20.44 -28.51 -3.48
N THR A 578 21.34 -28.72 -2.52
CA THR A 578 21.04 -29.33 -1.21
C THR A 578 19.97 -28.55 -0.45
N VAL A 579 20.12 -27.24 -0.30
CA VAL A 579 19.15 -26.43 0.45
C VAL A 579 17.83 -26.24 -0.31
N PHE A 580 17.85 -26.29 -1.64
CA PHE A 580 16.64 -26.35 -2.47
C PHE A 580 15.83 -27.63 -2.21
N GLU A 581 16.49 -28.79 -2.19
CA GLU A 581 15.85 -30.06 -1.87
C GLU A 581 15.31 -30.10 -0.44
N VAL A 582 16.10 -29.65 0.54
CA VAL A 582 15.65 -29.58 1.93
C VAL A 582 14.43 -28.67 2.07
N ALA A 583 14.42 -27.50 1.43
CA ALA A 583 13.27 -26.60 1.46
C ALA A 583 12.03 -27.23 0.82
N ARG A 584 12.15 -27.87 -0.35
CA ARG A 584 11.03 -28.57 -1.02
C ARG A 584 10.49 -29.72 -0.19
N ALA A 585 11.37 -30.56 0.35
CA ALA A 585 11.01 -31.65 1.25
C ALA A 585 10.33 -31.14 2.53
N ALA A 586 10.69 -29.93 2.98
CA ALA A 586 10.03 -29.24 4.09
C ALA A 586 8.67 -28.60 3.74
N GLY A 587 8.14 -28.86 2.54
CA GLY A 587 6.89 -28.29 2.04
C GLY A 587 6.98 -26.78 1.74
N LYS A 588 8.19 -26.26 1.52
CA LYS A 588 8.45 -24.86 1.15
C LYS A 588 8.63 -24.72 -0.35
N HIS A 589 8.45 -23.49 -0.82
CA HIS A 589 8.73 -23.05 -2.16
C HIS A 589 10.03 -22.24 -2.13
N PRO A 590 11.19 -22.85 -2.46
CA PRO A 590 12.44 -22.13 -2.55
C PRO A 590 12.49 -21.29 -3.83
N VAL A 591 13.05 -20.09 -3.72
CA VAL A 591 13.42 -19.21 -4.84
C VAL A 591 14.91 -18.87 -4.74
N ARG A 592 15.60 -18.60 -5.85
CA ARG A 592 17.01 -18.19 -5.84
C ARG A 592 17.16 -16.69 -6.08
N CYS A 593 18.11 -16.07 -5.40
CA CYS A 593 18.59 -14.74 -5.76
C CYS A 593 20.07 -14.55 -5.43
N ALA A 594 20.68 -13.51 -6.00
CA ALA A 594 22.05 -13.12 -5.70
C ALA A 594 22.17 -12.56 -4.28
N ASP A 595 23.36 -12.72 -3.69
CA ASP A 595 23.67 -12.23 -2.34
C ASP A 595 23.80 -10.70 -2.28
N ARG A 596 22.81 -10.06 -1.66
CA ARG A 596 22.73 -8.60 -1.42
C ARG A 596 21.69 -8.28 -0.34
N ALA A 597 21.71 -7.07 0.23
CA ALA A 597 20.73 -6.68 1.25
C ALA A 597 19.28 -6.81 0.76
N GLY A 598 18.49 -7.48 1.59
CA GLY A 598 17.04 -7.61 1.44
C GLY A 598 16.59 -8.57 0.33
N PHE A 599 17.50 -9.29 -0.34
CA PHE A 599 17.18 -10.37 -1.27
C PHE A 599 16.13 -9.95 -2.33
N ILE A 600 15.00 -10.65 -2.44
CA ILE A 600 13.89 -10.26 -3.32
C ILE A 600 12.82 -9.55 -2.49
N VAL A 601 12.22 -10.24 -1.52
CA VAL A 601 11.01 -9.75 -0.83
C VAL A 601 11.29 -8.47 -0.07
N ASN A 602 12.37 -8.42 0.72
CA ASN A 602 12.61 -7.26 1.57
C ASN A 602 13.02 -6.04 0.73
N ALA A 603 13.80 -6.24 -0.33
CA ALA A 603 14.15 -5.18 -1.27
C ALA A 603 12.94 -4.57 -1.97
N LEU A 604 11.94 -5.37 -2.37
CA LEU A 604 10.70 -4.87 -2.97
C LEU A 604 9.74 -4.28 -1.92
N LEU A 605 9.43 -5.05 -0.88
CA LEU A 605 8.40 -4.72 0.10
C LEU A 605 8.75 -3.48 0.90
N PHE A 606 9.95 -3.39 1.46
CA PHE A 606 10.27 -2.30 2.37
C PHE A 606 10.45 -0.98 1.62
N SER A 607 10.97 -1.00 0.38
CA SER A 607 10.96 0.18 -0.48
C SER A 607 9.53 0.67 -0.71
N TYR A 608 8.60 -0.22 -1.03
CA TYR A 608 7.18 0.10 -1.21
C TYR A 608 6.56 0.69 0.07
N LEU A 609 6.81 0.08 1.23
CA LEU A 609 6.33 0.60 2.52
C LEU A 609 6.90 1.99 2.79
N ASN A 610 8.18 2.22 2.51
CA ASN A 610 8.80 3.53 2.69
C ASN A 610 8.18 4.60 1.80
N THR A 611 7.87 4.27 0.53
CA THR A 611 7.15 5.18 -0.36
C THR A 611 5.77 5.54 0.18
N ALA A 612 5.05 4.59 0.79
CA ALA A 612 3.78 4.88 1.47
C ALA A 612 3.96 5.83 2.66
N VAL A 613 5.01 5.66 3.47
CA VAL A 613 5.31 6.60 4.57
C VAL A 613 5.66 8.00 4.04
N LYS A 614 6.48 8.09 2.98
CA LYS A 614 6.81 9.37 2.32
C LYS A 614 5.57 10.05 1.74
N MET A 615 4.63 9.27 1.20
CA MET A 615 3.34 9.76 0.72
C MET A 615 2.50 10.37 1.85
N LEU A 616 2.39 9.69 3.00
CA LEU A 616 1.71 10.22 4.18
C LEU A 616 2.40 11.49 4.73
N GLU A 617 3.73 11.51 4.76
CA GLU A 617 4.51 12.68 5.20
C GLU A 617 4.35 13.88 4.26
N ALA A 618 4.03 13.66 2.99
CA ALA A 618 3.69 14.71 2.04
C ALA A 618 2.26 15.26 2.19
N HIS A 619 1.46 14.72 3.12
CA HIS A 619 0.14 15.23 3.54
C HIS A 619 -0.94 15.34 2.45
N TYR A 620 -0.82 14.59 1.36
CA TYR A 620 -1.83 14.56 0.30
C TYR A 620 -2.73 13.32 0.36
N ALA A 621 -2.44 12.33 1.21
CA ALA A 621 -3.34 11.21 1.48
C ALA A 621 -3.13 10.74 2.94
N ASP A 622 -4.19 10.20 3.55
CA ASP A 622 -4.13 9.68 4.91
C ASP A 622 -3.95 8.15 4.97
N VAL A 623 -3.81 7.62 6.19
CA VAL A 623 -3.57 6.19 6.44
C VAL A 623 -4.73 5.31 5.97
N GLU A 624 -5.99 5.72 6.14
CA GLU A 624 -7.16 4.93 5.66
C GLU A 624 -7.18 4.90 4.13
N ALA A 625 -7.03 6.05 3.50
CA ALA A 625 -7.10 6.22 2.05
C ALA A 625 -6.01 5.38 1.37
N ILE A 626 -4.77 5.46 1.86
CA ILE A 626 -3.66 4.68 1.30
C ILE A 626 -3.85 3.18 1.51
N ASP A 627 -4.25 2.75 2.71
CA ASP A 627 -4.51 1.33 2.97
C ASP A 627 -5.67 0.79 2.12
N THR A 628 -6.75 1.56 2.00
CA THR A 628 -7.95 1.20 1.23
C THR A 628 -7.65 1.16 -0.26
N ALA A 629 -6.92 2.13 -0.78
CA ALA A 629 -6.52 2.18 -2.19
C ALA A 629 -5.74 0.92 -2.59
N MET A 630 -4.76 0.51 -1.80
CA MET A 630 -3.96 -0.68 -2.12
C MET A 630 -4.73 -1.98 -1.91
N LYS A 631 -5.63 -2.05 -0.92
CA LYS A 631 -6.49 -3.24 -0.71
C LYS A 631 -7.51 -3.41 -1.83
N VAL A 632 -8.24 -2.36 -2.17
CA VAL A 632 -9.35 -2.42 -3.14
C VAL A 632 -8.86 -2.31 -4.57
N GLY A 633 -7.89 -1.43 -4.83
CA GLY A 633 -7.33 -1.20 -6.17
C GLY A 633 -6.33 -2.26 -6.61
N CYS A 634 -5.51 -2.80 -5.70
CA CYS A 634 -4.46 -3.79 -6.03
C CYS A 634 -4.74 -5.19 -5.46
N ALA A 635 -5.90 -5.42 -4.83
CA ALA A 635 -6.25 -6.68 -4.18
C ALA A 635 -5.22 -7.15 -3.14
N HIS A 636 -4.50 -6.22 -2.50
CA HIS A 636 -3.58 -6.56 -1.42
C HIS A 636 -4.35 -7.06 -0.19
N LEU A 637 -3.83 -8.08 0.49
CA LEU A 637 -4.44 -8.63 1.70
C LEU A 637 -4.53 -7.57 2.83
N MET A 638 -3.52 -6.72 2.93
CA MET A 638 -3.42 -5.61 3.87
C MET A 638 -2.89 -4.37 3.17
N GLY A 639 -3.32 -3.20 3.62
CA GLY A 639 -2.71 -1.94 3.22
C GLY A 639 -1.28 -1.79 3.79
N PRO A 640 -0.45 -0.92 3.20
CA PRO A 640 0.94 -0.76 3.60
C PRO A 640 1.11 -0.41 5.09
N PHE A 641 0.28 0.45 5.67
CA PHE A 641 0.43 0.84 7.09
C PHE A 641 -0.01 -0.25 8.03
N ALA A 642 -1.15 -0.89 7.75
CA ALA A 642 -1.57 -2.08 8.50
C ALA A 642 -0.52 -3.20 8.46
N LEU A 643 0.15 -3.39 7.32
CA LEU A 643 1.24 -4.36 7.17
C LEU A 643 2.49 -3.94 7.94
N ALA A 644 2.92 -2.68 7.84
CA ALA A 644 4.06 -2.15 8.57
C ALA A 644 3.87 -2.29 10.09
N ASP A 645 2.67 -2.04 10.61
CA ASP A 645 2.35 -2.20 12.03
C ASP A 645 2.32 -3.67 12.48
N VAL A 646 2.02 -4.62 11.58
CA VAL A 646 2.11 -6.06 11.85
C VAL A 646 3.58 -6.52 11.89
N VAL A 647 4.39 -6.05 10.95
CA VAL A 647 5.83 -6.36 10.87
C VAL A 647 6.58 -5.75 12.05
N GLY A 648 6.23 -4.52 12.40
CA GLY A 648 6.91 -3.69 13.39
C GLY A 648 7.68 -2.55 12.71
N LEU A 649 7.49 -1.33 13.20
CA LEU A 649 8.11 -0.14 12.59
C LEU A 649 9.63 -0.09 12.81
N ASP A 650 10.13 -0.65 13.90
CA ASP A 650 11.56 -0.81 14.16
C ASP A 650 12.23 -1.80 13.20
N VAL A 651 11.56 -2.92 12.90
CA VAL A 651 12.02 -3.90 11.91
C VAL A 651 12.03 -3.26 10.52
N THR A 652 10.94 -2.55 10.18
CA THR A 652 10.82 -1.80 8.92
C THR A 652 11.96 -0.79 8.76
N LEU A 653 12.24 -0.01 9.81
CA LEU A 653 13.32 0.97 9.82
C LEU A 653 14.70 0.31 9.71
N ALA A 654 14.95 -0.79 10.42
CA ALA A 654 16.23 -1.49 10.38
C ALA A 654 16.55 -2.04 8.98
N ILE A 655 15.55 -2.63 8.32
CA ILE A 655 15.71 -3.15 6.96
C ILE A 655 15.94 -2.00 5.98
N LEU A 656 15.18 -0.91 6.06
CA LEU A 656 15.39 0.26 5.20
C LEU A 656 16.76 0.90 5.38
N ARG A 657 17.27 0.98 6.61
CA ARG A 657 18.64 1.42 6.85
C ARG A 657 19.66 0.51 6.19
N THR A 658 19.46 -0.81 6.25
CA THR A 658 20.36 -1.77 5.61
C THR A 658 20.34 -1.61 4.09
N LEU A 659 19.16 -1.52 3.47
CA LEU A 659 19.00 -1.25 2.04
C LEU A 659 19.67 0.07 1.64
N TYR A 660 19.45 1.14 2.40
CA TYR A 660 20.06 2.44 2.11
C TYR A 660 21.59 2.44 2.29
N LEU A 661 22.10 1.72 3.29
CA LEU A 661 23.54 1.60 3.53
C LEU A 661 24.25 0.90 2.38
N GLU A 662 23.60 -0.09 1.77
CA GLU A 662 24.15 -0.86 0.66
C GLU A 662 24.05 -0.11 -0.67
N PHE A 663 22.85 0.32 -1.07
CA PHE A 663 22.62 0.87 -2.41
C PHE A 663 22.88 2.38 -2.50
N ARG A 664 22.79 3.11 -1.38
CA ARG A 664 22.87 4.59 -1.34
C ARG A 664 21.86 5.32 -2.22
N GLU A 665 20.82 4.61 -2.66
CA GLU A 665 19.73 5.17 -3.45
C GLU A 665 18.83 6.06 -2.57
N PRO A 666 18.60 7.33 -2.93
CA PRO A 666 17.74 8.24 -2.15
C PRO A 666 16.33 7.70 -1.89
N GLY A 667 15.80 6.90 -2.83
CA GLY A 667 14.52 6.22 -2.69
C GLY A 667 14.45 5.28 -1.46
N TYR A 668 15.57 4.64 -1.09
CA TYR A 668 15.65 3.73 0.05
C TYR A 668 15.94 4.41 1.38
N ALA A 669 16.31 5.70 1.38
CA ALA A 669 16.49 6.46 2.62
C ALA A 669 15.19 6.39 3.46
N PRO A 670 15.26 5.92 4.72
CA PRO A 670 14.08 5.83 5.58
C PRO A 670 13.36 7.17 5.71
N ALA A 671 12.04 7.17 5.64
CA ALA A 671 11.23 8.37 5.84
C ALA A 671 11.44 8.94 7.27
N PRO A 672 11.67 10.25 7.43
CA PRO A 672 11.79 10.88 8.76
C PRO A 672 10.60 10.62 9.69
N LEU A 673 9.38 10.54 9.16
CA LEU A 673 8.20 10.14 9.93
C LEU A 673 8.36 8.75 10.58
N LEU A 674 8.87 7.77 9.83
CA LEU A 674 9.11 6.41 10.36
C LEU A 674 10.13 6.45 11.51
N GLU A 675 11.22 7.20 11.35
CA GLU A 675 12.23 7.34 12.40
C GLU A 675 11.68 7.98 13.67
N ARG A 676 10.84 9.01 13.51
CA ARG A 676 10.17 9.69 14.63
C ARG A 676 9.24 8.75 15.38
N LEU A 677 8.44 7.94 14.68
CA LEU A 677 7.53 6.96 15.30
C LEU A 677 8.30 5.88 16.08
N VAL A 678 9.38 5.34 15.50
CA VAL A 678 10.22 4.36 16.18
C VAL A 678 10.88 4.96 17.42
N LYS A 679 11.41 6.18 17.32
CA LYS A 679 12.00 6.90 18.46
C LYS A 679 10.97 7.17 19.57
N ALA A 680 9.72 7.38 19.20
CA ALA A 680 8.61 7.57 20.14
C ALA A 680 8.05 6.24 20.72
N GLY A 681 8.63 5.08 20.39
CA GLY A 681 8.16 3.78 20.85
C GLY A 681 6.85 3.32 20.21
N CYS A 682 6.40 3.98 19.13
CA CYS A 682 5.24 3.57 18.36
C CYS A 682 5.67 2.47 17.36
N LEU A 683 5.76 1.22 17.82
CA LEU A 683 6.33 0.11 17.05
C LEU A 683 5.28 -0.78 16.35
N GLY A 684 4.02 -0.34 16.26
CA GLY A 684 2.92 -1.09 15.66
C GLY A 684 2.17 -1.93 16.68
N ARG A 685 1.62 -3.06 16.24
CA ARG A 685 0.74 -3.92 17.06
C ARG A 685 1.40 -4.42 18.34
N LYS A 686 2.71 -4.64 18.32
CA LYS A 686 3.45 -5.15 19.48
C LYS A 686 3.54 -4.17 20.66
N THR A 687 3.30 -2.88 20.40
CA THR A 687 3.24 -1.82 21.42
C THR A 687 1.85 -1.19 21.52
N GLY A 688 0.83 -1.76 20.85
CA GLY A 688 -0.52 -1.20 20.79
C GLY A 688 -0.64 0.10 19.96
N ARG A 689 0.45 0.56 19.33
CA ARG A 689 0.49 1.83 18.61
C ARG A 689 1.62 1.86 17.58
N GLY A 690 1.28 2.20 16.33
CA GLY A 690 2.20 2.50 15.24
C GLY A 690 1.62 3.63 14.39
N PHE A 691 1.37 3.37 13.11
CA PHE A 691 0.54 4.26 12.27
C PHE A 691 -0.93 4.24 12.70
N ARG A 692 -1.38 3.12 13.27
CA ARG A 692 -2.70 2.93 13.86
C ARG A 692 -2.59 2.71 15.38
N VAL A 693 -3.69 2.91 16.09
CA VAL A 693 -3.84 2.56 17.51
C VAL A 693 -4.59 1.22 17.59
N TYR A 694 -4.14 0.30 18.46
CA TYR A 694 -4.62 -1.08 18.58
C TYR A 694 -5.06 -1.47 19.97
#